data_AF-A0A8I0KL36-F1
#
_entry.id   AF-A0A8I0KL36-F1
#
_cell.length_a   1.000
_cell.length_b   1.000
_cell.length_c   1.000
_cell.angle_alpha   90.00
_cell.angle_beta   90.00
_cell.angle_gamma   90.00
#
_symmetry.space_group_name_H-M   'P 1'
#
loop_
_entity.id
_entity.type
_entity.pdbx_description
1 polymer ?
#
loop_
_entity_poly.entity_id
_entity_poly.type
_entity_poly.pdbx_seq_one_letter_code
_entity_poly.pdbx_strand_id
1 'polypeptide(L)'
;MFTQRGWRLATVGALLALPLAAVPAHADDGELASGSDWTVSRAAGGYLVTVDLAKKLPVVSDAPTIEVDGEPIGIATESADGKSLSVFTADASVLKADDIEAGWFSKPSGAPAQVTSVEEIAEADPEALDANPASLGEFEHTEAVYNFGAQSIPLAAIGGIRGELQGKVYLPKTGGARPVVLLLHGRHTSCSTGTANPNRWPCGPNQINIPSFAGYDGTARALASHGYAVVSISANAINSNDNQLALDQGAQARGQLLLDTLTMLKKANEGAAVSYYDQQTDADVTLEQALANQAPLPGLTEGTAGLAPADFVGRFDFSNIGMMGHSRGGEGVTSAATLNQGLEKPWKITSILPLAPVDFARMTVPNVPMNVVLPYCDGDVSNQQGQHMLDDSRYAFDDDVLRSGVWMMGANHNFYNTVWTPGKYAYSVSDDWGATSTDAVCGPRSETNIRLSADAQYDAGTAYMAGWFRLTMGDEKQFLPMFDGSAQVPEVLGSADIRSMSTAPASARQTITTFEETSSLVRVQGAATATVCASAAGRTVSQPLPACTPSTISTSALPHWTPASNGGNVPATPVTKFSWTALGTGTTTVTPSEVRVSVPAKARNASDLERLSFKVAADDTVATSTAISLTVVDNAGRTFTTPVADLNPLATTRLPASTSTILKKIVLQQVDLPVATLADAGLNVSDIREVRFGALAGPDALATGGVFLSDLAFESSAVGTADSKSLPTLNVKAPVVDEGNGPGTADIAVYLDEAATIPVTGYVSALGSATGRAGIAMEKVTFAPGETCKVVTAPVLGDQLASTTASTSVKASVINTAGAVMGTNALDWMIVREDDGVTGSATALPPAGVQGDACAELAAKDEKADVSVSDDKPQPGSSVTVTAGGFRSGEGVTVTIAGVDPVVAVADGSGAVSAAVTIPETATRGAADVTVTGSGTGRTGTTSVAILDASTTTLSISPEAPQINEAVTLSATVGGGDTTGSVEFFDGDRSLGTAEVVDGVATLDVPGFKAGKHEIVATFAETGVTAGSTSGAVTFTLVKGKPTLVMSLSSATTVFGKAATLSAVVGGADGGNVTFRYGTVTKKVALAKDGSASLTLPATLKPGRYTVAASYDGTDLTEGGVGISSMLTVTKKATTTSLSAQSSVKAGKTLRGKFAVRGGVAKVAPTGTVKVYVKQAKGGYKLARTVRVTSTGKASFTVKTPKKRQGLRVKVVYSGDANYGSSTSSKSVRLR
;
A
#
# COMPACT_ATOMS: atom_id res chain seq x y z
N MET A 1 -38.17 11.63 28.45
CA MET A 1 -39.40 12.21 27.88
C MET A 1 -39.48 13.68 28.34
N PHE A 2 -39.58 14.62 27.39
CA PHE A 2 -39.85 16.07 27.51
C PHE A 2 -38.83 17.03 28.14
N THR A 3 -37.90 17.47 27.29
CA THR A 3 -37.62 18.85 26.81
C THR A 3 -37.60 20.09 27.74
N GLN A 4 -36.46 20.79 27.63
CA GLN A 4 -36.24 22.21 27.23
C GLN A 4 -35.67 23.22 28.26
N ARG A 5 -34.39 23.57 27.97
CA ARG A 5 -33.72 24.89 27.92
C ARG A 5 -33.76 25.84 29.13
N GLY A 6 -32.55 26.15 29.62
CA GLY A 6 -32.23 27.39 30.34
C GLY A 6 -30.70 27.57 30.44
N TRP A 7 -30.17 28.58 29.77
CA TRP A 7 -28.76 28.99 29.71
C TRP A 7 -28.12 29.27 31.08
N ARG A 8 -26.82 28.95 31.23
CA ARG A 8 -25.87 29.78 32.00
C ARG A 8 -24.48 29.80 31.34
N LEU A 9 -23.96 31.02 31.30
CA LEU A 9 -22.67 31.49 30.81
C LEU A 9 -21.48 30.61 31.26
N ALA A 10 -20.59 30.29 30.31
CA ALA A 10 -19.20 29.97 30.59
C ALA A 10 -18.34 31.20 30.24
N THR A 11 -17.63 31.69 31.23
CA THR A 11 -16.60 32.72 31.19
C THR A 11 -15.46 32.32 30.25
N VAL A 12 -15.25 33.12 29.21
CA VAL A 12 -14.04 33.08 28.35
C VAL A 12 -12.87 33.59 29.18
N GLY A 13 -11.92 32.70 29.48
CA GLY A 13 -10.59 33.09 29.94
C GLY A 13 -9.81 33.61 28.74
N ALA A 14 -9.43 34.89 28.79
CA ALA A 14 -8.65 35.55 27.77
C ALA A 14 -7.27 34.88 27.62
N LEU A 15 -7.01 34.31 26.44
CA LEU A 15 -5.64 34.07 25.98
C LEU A 15 -4.97 35.45 25.84
N LEU A 16 -3.93 35.68 26.63
CA LEU A 16 -2.97 36.74 26.39
C LEU A 16 -2.21 36.40 25.10
N ALA A 17 -2.64 36.98 23.99
CA ALA A 17 -1.83 37.08 22.79
C ALA A 17 -0.56 37.86 23.14
N LEU A 18 0.57 37.17 23.21
CA LEU A 18 1.89 37.81 23.16
C LEU A 18 1.97 38.56 21.81
N PRO A 19 2.35 39.84 21.80
CA PRO A 19 2.54 40.53 20.53
C PRO A 19 3.70 39.86 19.80
N LEU A 20 3.46 39.36 18.59
CA LEU A 20 4.52 39.10 17.63
C LEU A 20 5.38 40.37 17.55
N ALA A 21 6.66 40.27 17.90
CA ALA A 21 7.61 41.32 17.60
C ALA A 21 7.52 41.56 16.09
N ALA A 22 7.23 42.80 15.69
CA ALA A 22 7.28 43.18 14.29
C ALA A 22 8.69 42.86 13.77
N VAL A 23 8.76 41.94 12.79
CA VAL A 23 9.98 41.69 12.03
C VAL A 23 10.36 43.03 11.39
N PRO A 24 11.60 43.53 11.57
CA PRO A 24 12.00 44.78 10.96
C PRO A 24 11.83 44.66 9.44
N ALA A 25 11.19 45.66 8.83
CA ALA A 25 11.17 45.81 7.38
C ALA A 25 12.62 45.79 6.86
N HIS A 26 12.87 44.97 5.83
CA HIS A 26 14.17 44.84 5.21
C HIS A 26 14.69 46.20 4.73
N ALA A 27 15.93 46.54 5.12
CA ALA A 27 16.67 47.68 4.59
C ALA A 27 17.41 47.28 3.30
N ASP A 28 17.61 48.27 2.42
CA ASP A 28 18.18 48.20 1.05
C ASP A 28 19.35 47.22 0.83
N ASP A 29 19.32 46.65 -0.38
CA ASP A 29 20.12 45.57 -0.94
C ASP A 29 21.61 45.90 -1.10
N GLY A 30 22.45 45.14 -0.38
CA GLY A 30 23.83 44.88 -0.80
C GLY A 30 23.90 43.62 -1.65
N GLU A 31 24.79 43.59 -2.64
CA GLU A 31 25.07 42.43 -3.49
C GLU A 31 25.49 41.23 -2.62
N LEU A 32 24.79 40.10 -2.75
CA LEU A 32 25.15 38.86 -2.05
C LEU A 32 26.40 38.26 -2.70
N ALA A 33 27.29 37.68 -1.88
CA ALA A 33 28.45 36.97 -2.38
C ALA A 33 28.02 35.88 -3.37
N SER A 34 28.63 35.86 -4.55
CA SER A 34 28.38 34.86 -5.58
C SER A 34 29.62 34.63 -6.43
N GLY A 35 29.79 33.39 -6.90
CA GLY A 35 30.84 32.98 -7.79
C GLY A 35 30.31 32.45 -9.12
N SER A 36 31.22 31.98 -9.99
CA SER A 36 30.86 31.42 -11.30
C SER A 36 30.13 30.08 -11.23
N ASP A 37 30.28 29.38 -10.11
CA ASP A 37 29.87 28.00 -9.85
C ASP A 37 29.26 27.84 -8.44
N TRP A 38 28.99 28.94 -7.75
CA TRP A 38 28.33 28.95 -6.45
C TRP A 38 27.51 30.20 -6.24
N THR A 39 26.47 30.08 -5.41
CA THR A 39 25.57 31.19 -5.07
C THR A 39 25.25 31.18 -3.59
N VAL A 40 25.17 32.38 -3.01
CA VAL A 40 24.58 32.61 -1.69
C VAL A 40 23.25 33.31 -1.87
N SER A 41 22.17 32.72 -1.35
CA SER A 41 20.84 33.34 -1.34
C SER A 41 20.38 33.57 0.10
N ARG A 42 19.68 34.69 0.34
CA ARG A 42 19.05 34.94 1.64
C ARG A 42 17.86 34.02 1.81
N ALA A 43 17.74 33.47 3.01
CA ALA A 43 16.59 32.67 3.41
C ALA A 43 16.07 33.11 4.79
N ALA A 44 14.81 32.78 5.12
CA ALA A 44 14.28 33.06 6.46
C ALA A 44 15.15 32.41 7.54
N GLY A 45 15.80 33.22 8.37
CA GLY A 45 16.65 32.75 9.47
C GLY A 45 18.10 32.41 9.08
N GLY A 46 18.56 32.75 7.87
CA GLY A 46 19.95 32.52 7.47
C GLY A 46 20.21 32.72 5.98
N TYR A 47 21.07 31.86 5.43
CA TYR A 47 21.56 31.87 4.07
C TYR A 47 21.61 30.44 3.53
N LEU A 48 21.27 30.28 2.26
CA LEU A 48 21.58 29.08 1.52
C LEU A 48 22.86 29.28 0.76
N VAL A 49 23.75 28.30 0.86
CA VAL A 49 24.91 28.18 -0.01
C VAL A 49 24.69 27.01 -0.94
N THR A 50 24.80 27.25 -2.26
CA THR A 50 24.71 26.21 -3.30
C THR A 50 25.95 26.24 -4.16
N VAL A 51 26.54 25.06 -4.39
CA VAL A 51 27.68 24.85 -5.29
C VAL A 51 27.22 23.98 -6.46
N ASP A 52 27.36 24.51 -7.69
CA ASP A 52 27.11 23.78 -8.93
C ASP A 52 28.29 22.88 -9.26
N LEU A 53 27.99 21.61 -9.54
CA LEU A 53 28.99 20.60 -9.82
C LEU A 53 29.05 20.31 -11.32
N ALA A 54 30.23 20.42 -11.90
CA ALA A 54 30.46 20.02 -13.29
C ALA A 54 30.19 18.52 -13.54
N LYS A 55 30.24 17.69 -12.50
CA LYS A 55 29.98 16.24 -12.52
C LYS A 55 29.53 15.75 -11.14
N LYS A 56 28.85 14.60 -11.09
CA LYS A 56 28.49 13.91 -9.84
C LYS A 56 29.71 13.72 -8.93
N LEU A 57 29.52 13.92 -7.63
CA LEU A 57 30.59 13.70 -6.66
C LEU A 57 31.00 12.22 -6.62
N PRO A 58 32.30 11.93 -6.45
CA PRO A 58 32.73 10.58 -6.15
C PRO A 58 32.20 10.13 -4.79
N VAL A 59 31.84 8.84 -4.66
CA VAL A 59 31.51 8.26 -3.36
C VAL A 59 32.81 7.92 -2.63
N VAL A 60 33.10 8.67 -1.56
CA VAL A 60 34.27 8.50 -0.68
C VAL A 60 33.85 8.02 0.71
N SER A 61 34.79 7.92 1.67
CA SER A 61 34.48 7.53 3.06
C SER A 61 33.54 8.51 3.77
N ASP A 62 33.51 9.76 3.31
CA ASP A 62 32.94 10.88 4.04
C ASP A 62 31.77 11.59 3.33
N ALA A 63 30.92 12.26 4.11
CA ALA A 63 29.78 13.05 3.63
C ALA A 63 30.26 14.33 2.94
N PRO A 64 29.62 14.73 1.82
CA PRO A 64 29.97 15.99 1.18
C PRO A 64 29.60 17.17 2.09
N THR A 65 30.46 18.19 2.13
CA THR A 65 30.23 19.46 2.81
C THR A 65 30.27 20.60 1.81
N ILE A 66 29.86 21.78 2.24
CA ILE A 66 30.21 23.04 1.55
C ILE A 66 31.23 23.76 2.43
N GLU A 67 32.33 24.20 1.82
CA GLU A 67 33.37 25.00 2.45
C GLU A 67 33.25 26.45 2.00
N VAL A 68 33.40 27.38 2.93
CA VAL A 68 33.39 28.83 2.71
C VAL A 68 34.71 29.38 3.19
N ASP A 69 35.48 29.95 2.27
CA ASP A 69 36.87 30.39 2.49
C ASP A 69 37.75 29.31 3.14
N GLY A 70 37.49 28.05 2.79
CA GLY A 70 38.21 26.88 3.30
C GLY A 70 37.73 26.29 4.63
N GLU A 71 36.63 26.81 5.21
CA GLU A 71 36.01 26.30 6.44
C GLU A 71 34.65 25.63 6.16
N PRO A 72 34.40 24.40 6.62
CA PRO A 72 33.14 23.69 6.36
C PRO A 72 31.97 24.29 7.16
N ILE A 73 30.90 24.67 6.47
CA ILE A 73 29.71 25.28 7.08
C ILE A 73 28.57 24.28 7.38
N GLY A 74 28.71 23.03 6.95
CA GLY A 74 27.76 21.96 7.23
C GLY A 74 27.79 20.81 6.23
N ILE A 75 27.11 19.71 6.58
CA ILE A 75 26.90 18.58 5.67
C ILE A 75 25.89 18.99 4.59
N ALA A 76 26.30 18.79 3.33
CA ALA A 76 25.53 19.19 2.18
C ALA A 76 24.58 18.11 1.69
N THR A 77 23.39 18.54 1.28
CA THR A 77 22.48 17.67 0.54
C THR A 77 22.84 17.77 -0.94
N GLU A 78 23.15 16.61 -1.53
CA GLU A 78 23.37 16.49 -2.97
C GLU A 78 22.01 16.39 -3.67
N SER A 79 21.83 17.13 -4.76
CA SER A 79 20.63 17.06 -5.58
C SER A 79 20.42 15.67 -6.19
N ALA A 80 19.18 15.34 -6.55
CA ALA A 80 18.84 14.02 -7.09
C ALA A 80 19.59 13.68 -8.40
N ASP A 81 19.92 14.69 -9.23
CA ASP A 81 20.73 14.51 -10.43
C ASP A 81 22.25 14.51 -10.15
N GLY A 82 22.64 14.79 -8.90
CA GLY A 82 24.00 14.87 -8.40
C GLY A 82 24.81 16.03 -8.95
N LYS A 83 24.16 17.10 -9.44
CA LYS A 83 24.86 18.24 -10.07
C LYS A 83 24.93 19.48 -9.20
N SER A 84 24.45 19.43 -7.97
CA SER A 84 24.62 20.53 -7.01
C SER A 84 24.69 20.01 -5.58
N LEU A 85 25.40 20.77 -4.74
CA LEU A 85 25.38 20.64 -3.28
C LEU A 85 24.70 21.86 -2.68
N SER A 86 23.94 21.64 -1.61
CA SER A 86 23.32 22.74 -0.86
C SER A 86 23.43 22.56 0.65
N VAL A 87 23.72 23.65 1.36
CA VAL A 87 23.73 23.76 2.82
C VAL A 87 22.98 25.01 3.23
N PHE A 88 22.04 24.85 4.17
CA PHE A 88 21.45 25.98 4.89
C PHE A 88 22.33 26.33 6.10
N THR A 89 22.70 27.60 6.26
CA THR A 89 23.48 28.09 7.40
C THR A 89 22.99 29.45 7.87
N ALA A 90 23.06 29.73 9.17
CA ALA A 90 22.90 31.11 9.67
C ALA A 90 24.23 31.85 9.81
N ASP A 91 25.34 31.22 9.45
CA ASP A 91 26.63 31.86 9.49
C ASP A 91 26.65 33.02 8.50
N ALA A 92 26.79 34.25 9.00
CA ALA A 92 26.84 35.45 8.19
C ALA A 92 28.20 35.65 7.51
N SER A 93 29.21 34.81 7.80
CA SER A 93 30.49 34.78 7.08
C SER A 93 30.29 34.59 5.58
N VAL A 94 29.29 33.79 5.18
CA VAL A 94 28.97 33.48 3.78
C VAL A 94 28.61 34.70 2.94
N LEU A 95 28.17 35.80 3.57
CA LEU A 95 27.89 37.06 2.87
C LEU A 95 29.15 37.78 2.36
N LYS A 96 30.32 37.39 2.86
CA LYS A 96 31.61 37.97 2.53
C LYS A 96 32.58 36.92 1.99
N ALA A 97 32.06 35.76 1.60
CA ALA A 97 32.87 34.67 1.06
C ALA A 97 33.62 35.12 -0.18
N ASP A 98 34.94 34.89 -0.19
CA ASP A 98 35.79 35.05 -1.36
C ASP A 98 35.74 33.78 -2.24
N ASP A 99 35.61 32.60 -1.61
CA ASP A 99 35.52 31.30 -2.28
C ASP A 99 34.52 30.35 -1.59
N ILE A 100 33.79 29.56 -2.38
CA ILE A 100 32.89 28.52 -1.90
C ILE A 100 33.03 27.29 -2.79
N GLU A 101 33.40 26.17 -2.20
CA GLU A 101 33.60 24.92 -2.95
C GLU A 101 32.97 23.70 -2.26
N ALA A 102 32.84 22.63 -3.04
CA ALA A 102 32.42 21.33 -2.53
C ALA A 102 33.56 20.70 -1.72
N GLY A 103 33.31 20.49 -0.45
CA GLY A 103 34.25 19.92 0.50
C GLY A 103 33.94 18.47 0.86
N TRP A 104 34.81 17.91 1.69
CA TRP A 104 34.55 16.69 2.44
C TRP A 104 34.87 17.01 3.91
N PHE A 105 33.97 16.66 4.83
CA PHE A 105 34.13 16.85 6.26
C PHE A 105 35.50 16.44 6.82
N SER A 106 36.18 15.44 6.22
CA SER A 106 37.49 14.93 6.60
C SER A 106 38.71 15.61 5.94
N LYS A 107 38.49 16.64 5.10
CA LYS A 107 39.56 17.42 4.46
C LYS A 107 39.48 18.91 4.83
N PRO A 108 40.21 19.38 5.85
CA PRO A 108 40.46 20.82 5.97
C PRO A 108 41.40 21.30 4.86
N SER A 109 41.12 22.48 4.32
CA SER A 109 41.90 23.14 3.28
C SER A 109 43.32 23.51 3.77
N GLY A 110 44.33 22.81 3.24
CA GLY A 110 45.59 23.35 2.70
C GLY A 110 46.55 24.29 3.47
N ALA A 111 46.32 24.73 4.70
CA ALA A 111 47.27 25.64 5.38
C ALA A 111 48.47 24.87 6.00
N PRO A 112 49.73 25.25 5.73
CA PRO A 112 50.89 24.61 6.34
C PRO A 112 50.99 24.97 7.84
N ALA A 113 50.79 23.99 8.71
CA ALA A 113 50.94 24.13 10.15
C ALA A 113 52.40 24.38 10.56
N GLN A 114 52.64 25.45 11.31
CA GLN A 114 53.88 25.65 12.06
C GLN A 114 53.84 24.77 13.33
N VAL A 115 54.96 24.13 13.63
CA VAL A 115 55.13 23.23 14.78
C VAL A 115 55.13 24.06 16.06
N THR A 116 54.11 23.91 16.90
CA THR A 116 54.16 24.26 18.33
C THR A 116 54.18 22.97 19.15
N SER A 117 54.97 22.98 20.23
CA SER A 117 55.11 21.86 21.16
C SER A 117 53.75 21.42 21.71
N VAL A 118 53.52 20.10 21.76
CA VAL A 118 52.48 19.49 22.58
C VAL A 118 52.74 19.92 24.02
N GLU A 119 51.82 20.68 24.64
CA GLU A 119 51.89 20.93 26.08
C GLU A 119 51.84 19.58 26.79
N GLU A 120 52.71 19.37 27.78
CA GLU A 120 52.83 18.13 28.54
C GLU A 120 51.50 17.86 29.26
N ILE A 121 50.68 16.98 28.68
CA ILE A 121 49.41 16.55 29.26
C ILE A 121 49.75 15.44 30.25
N ALA A 122 49.10 15.47 31.41
CA ALA A 122 49.22 14.40 32.38
C ALA A 122 48.96 13.05 31.68
N GLU A 123 49.96 12.17 31.67
CA GLU A 123 49.80 10.81 31.16
C GLU A 123 48.78 10.07 32.03
N ALA A 124 47.81 9.44 31.38
CA ALA A 124 46.92 8.50 32.04
C ALA A 124 47.72 7.21 32.31
N ASP A 125 47.71 6.73 33.55
CA ASP A 125 48.16 5.36 33.87
C ASP A 125 46.91 4.54 34.20
N PRO A 126 46.19 4.00 33.18
CA PRO A 126 44.97 3.26 33.42
C PRO A 126 45.28 1.99 34.20
N GLU A 127 44.41 1.66 35.16
CA GLU A 127 44.54 0.40 35.89
C GLU A 127 44.39 -0.78 34.90
N ALA A 128 45.34 -1.71 34.94
CA ALA A 128 45.37 -2.84 34.02
C ALA A 128 44.28 -3.86 34.36
N LEU A 129 43.58 -4.32 33.34
CA LEU A 129 42.69 -5.48 33.41
C LEU A 129 43.42 -6.73 32.92
N ASP A 130 43.58 -7.71 33.80
CA ASP A 130 44.26 -8.99 33.48
C ASP A 130 43.54 -9.79 32.36
N ALA A 131 42.23 -9.58 32.20
CA ALA A 131 41.41 -10.31 31.24
C ALA A 131 41.52 -9.71 29.82
N ASN A 132 41.89 -10.55 28.85
CA ASN A 132 41.90 -10.16 27.42
C ASN A 132 40.58 -10.57 26.72
N PRO A 133 39.69 -9.62 26.38
CA PRO A 133 38.44 -9.93 25.69
C PRO A 133 38.61 -10.40 24.23
N ALA A 134 39.73 -10.06 23.57
CA ALA A 134 40.03 -10.44 22.19
C ALA A 134 40.64 -11.85 22.05
N SER A 135 40.97 -12.50 23.18
CA SER A 135 41.48 -13.87 23.17
C SER A 135 40.48 -14.84 22.52
N LEU A 136 40.98 -15.76 21.69
CA LEU A 136 40.14 -16.81 21.11
C LEU A 136 39.69 -17.79 22.20
N GLY A 137 38.43 -18.18 22.14
CA GLY A 137 37.82 -19.18 23.03
C GLY A 137 38.05 -20.61 22.55
N GLU A 138 37.34 -21.55 23.18
CA GLU A 138 37.53 -22.99 22.98
C GLU A 138 36.72 -23.56 21.80
N PHE A 139 35.73 -22.83 21.28
CA PHE A 139 34.88 -23.33 20.21
C PHE A 139 35.55 -23.17 18.84
N GLU A 140 35.67 -24.26 18.09
CA GLU A 140 35.90 -24.15 16.65
C GLU A 140 34.67 -23.56 15.95
N HIS A 141 34.89 -22.75 14.91
CA HIS A 141 33.85 -22.20 14.06
C HIS A 141 34.12 -22.44 12.57
N THR A 142 33.08 -22.27 11.76
CA THR A 142 33.13 -22.31 10.30
C THR A 142 32.73 -20.94 9.78
N GLU A 143 33.44 -20.47 8.74
CA GLU A 143 33.17 -19.21 8.08
C GLU A 143 32.58 -19.47 6.70
N ALA A 144 31.53 -18.74 6.33
CA ALA A 144 30.98 -18.76 4.98
C ALA A 144 30.42 -17.40 4.55
N VAL A 145 30.56 -17.09 3.27
CA VAL A 145 29.89 -15.92 2.66
C VAL A 145 28.56 -16.36 2.05
N TYR A 146 27.50 -15.62 2.33
CA TYR A 146 26.24 -15.71 1.57
C TYR A 146 26.08 -14.48 0.69
N ASN A 147 25.61 -14.66 -0.54
CA ASN A 147 25.30 -13.57 -1.46
C ASN A 147 24.06 -13.89 -2.29
N PHE A 148 22.94 -13.22 -1.99
CA PHE A 148 21.69 -13.38 -2.74
C PHE A 148 21.64 -12.56 -4.04
N GLY A 149 22.62 -11.67 -4.28
CA GLY A 149 22.63 -10.73 -5.42
C GLY A 149 22.59 -9.27 -4.98
N ALA A 150 22.95 -8.35 -5.88
CA ALA A 150 23.13 -6.94 -5.54
C ALA A 150 21.82 -6.14 -5.44
N GLN A 151 20.69 -6.70 -5.90
CA GLN A 151 19.36 -6.08 -5.85
C GLN A 151 18.30 -7.08 -5.36
N SER A 152 18.61 -7.76 -4.26
CA SER A 152 17.85 -8.87 -3.68
C SER A 152 16.66 -8.42 -2.83
N ILE A 153 16.72 -7.24 -2.22
CA ILE A 153 15.72 -6.78 -1.26
C ILE A 153 15.36 -5.30 -1.49
N PRO A 154 14.09 -4.89 -1.31
CA PRO A 154 13.75 -3.47 -1.25
C PRO A 154 14.35 -2.86 0.01
N LEU A 155 14.99 -1.70 -0.13
CA LEU A 155 15.54 -0.97 1.02
C LEU A 155 14.53 0.06 1.52
N ALA A 156 14.33 0.12 2.84
CA ALA A 156 13.38 1.05 3.45
C ALA A 156 13.88 2.50 3.38
N ALA A 157 12.94 3.45 3.19
CA ALA A 157 13.18 4.89 3.29
C ALA A 157 14.34 5.47 2.43
N ILE A 158 14.62 4.86 1.27
CA ILE A 158 15.73 5.28 0.40
C ILE A 158 15.32 5.33 -1.09
N GLY A 159 14.24 6.04 -1.41
CA GLY A 159 13.87 6.33 -2.81
C GLY A 159 13.49 5.11 -3.67
N GLY A 160 13.01 4.02 -3.06
CA GLY A 160 12.51 2.85 -3.78
C GLY A 160 13.58 1.94 -4.37
N ILE A 161 14.86 2.13 -4.02
CA ILE A 161 15.95 1.30 -4.51
C ILE A 161 15.93 -0.11 -3.88
N ARG A 162 16.50 -1.07 -4.60
CA ARG A 162 16.82 -2.40 -4.08
C ARG A 162 18.30 -2.52 -3.79
N GLY A 163 18.62 -3.23 -2.71
CA GLY A 163 19.99 -3.47 -2.26
C GLY A 163 20.34 -4.94 -2.15
N GLU A 164 21.59 -5.20 -1.80
CA GLU A 164 22.08 -6.55 -1.58
C GLU A 164 21.57 -7.14 -0.26
N LEU A 165 21.44 -8.47 -0.24
CA LEU A 165 21.39 -9.25 1.00
C LEU A 165 22.61 -10.17 0.99
N GLN A 166 23.72 -9.66 1.52
CA GLN A 166 25.04 -10.30 1.47
C GLN A 166 25.76 -10.13 2.81
N GLY A 167 26.57 -11.12 3.19
CA GLY A 167 27.41 -11.03 4.38
C GLY A 167 28.31 -12.24 4.58
N LYS A 168 29.08 -12.23 5.67
CA LYS A 168 29.92 -13.34 6.14
C LYS A 168 29.41 -13.83 7.49
N VAL A 169 29.20 -15.13 7.61
CA VAL A 169 28.72 -15.84 8.81
C VAL A 169 29.90 -16.56 9.45
N TYR A 170 29.99 -16.48 10.78
CA TYR A 170 30.96 -17.17 11.63
C TYR A 170 30.15 -17.99 12.61
N LEU A 171 30.02 -19.28 12.33
CA LEU A 171 29.14 -20.18 13.06
C LEU A 171 29.98 -21.20 13.84
N PRO A 172 29.86 -21.29 15.17
CA PRO A 172 30.51 -22.35 15.94
C PRO A 172 30.16 -23.71 15.33
N LYS A 173 31.05 -24.71 15.37
CA LYS A 173 30.78 -26.06 14.84
C LYS A 173 29.96 -26.92 15.81
N THR A 174 30.02 -26.58 17.09
CA THR A 174 29.29 -27.26 18.16
C THR A 174 27.79 -27.02 18.03
N GLY A 175 26.97 -28.08 18.13
CA GLY A 175 25.50 -28.03 17.95
C GLY A 175 24.75 -27.11 18.92
N GLY A 176 23.47 -26.82 18.63
CA GLY A 176 22.59 -25.99 19.46
C GLY A 176 22.53 -24.51 19.09
N ALA A 177 21.55 -23.81 19.64
CA ALA A 177 21.31 -22.39 19.40
C ALA A 177 22.35 -21.52 20.13
N ARG A 178 22.85 -20.48 19.45
CA ARG A 178 23.89 -19.56 19.95
C ARG A 178 23.40 -18.10 19.93
N PRO A 179 23.78 -17.27 20.92
CA PRO A 179 23.48 -15.84 20.87
C PRO A 179 23.93 -15.22 19.55
N VAL A 180 23.12 -14.32 18.98
CA VAL A 180 23.33 -13.80 17.63
C VAL A 180 23.96 -12.42 17.71
N VAL A 181 25.07 -12.19 17.02
CA VAL A 181 25.69 -10.87 16.89
C VAL A 181 25.72 -10.44 15.44
N LEU A 182 25.11 -9.30 15.12
CA LEU A 182 25.19 -8.69 13.80
C LEU A 182 26.22 -7.56 13.79
N LEU A 183 27.11 -7.56 12.79
CA LEU A 183 28.09 -6.49 12.56
C LEU A 183 27.71 -5.75 11.26
N LEU A 184 27.63 -4.43 11.33
CA LEU A 184 27.27 -3.58 10.21
C LEU A 184 28.36 -2.53 9.96
N HIS A 185 28.92 -2.55 8.75
CA HIS A 185 29.86 -1.52 8.34
C HIS A 185 29.16 -0.19 8.03
N GLY A 186 29.93 0.89 8.12
CA GLY A 186 29.48 2.24 7.82
C GLY A 186 29.54 2.65 6.35
N ARG A 187 29.43 3.95 6.12
CA ARG A 187 29.57 4.52 4.78
C ARG A 187 31.04 4.51 4.38
N HIS A 188 31.29 3.89 3.24
CA HIS A 188 32.58 3.87 2.58
C HIS A 188 32.34 3.66 1.08
N THR A 189 33.34 3.95 0.23
CA THR A 189 33.30 3.63 -1.20
C THR A 189 32.80 2.20 -1.41
N SER A 190 31.80 2.03 -2.29
CA SER A 190 31.12 0.74 -2.52
C SER A 190 31.69 -0.05 -3.69
N CYS A 191 32.14 0.67 -4.72
CA CYS A 191 32.71 0.10 -5.94
C CYS A 191 34.10 0.69 -6.17
N SER A 192 35.08 -0.17 -6.45
CA SER A 192 36.44 0.26 -6.79
C SER A 192 36.84 -0.17 -8.20
N THR A 193 37.92 0.41 -8.71
CA THR A 193 38.50 0.16 -10.04
C THR A 193 37.54 0.50 -11.18
N GLY A 194 38.01 0.41 -12.43
CA GLY A 194 37.20 0.66 -13.62
C GLY A 194 36.78 2.13 -13.81
N THR A 195 35.87 2.36 -14.76
CA THR A 195 35.26 3.68 -15.02
C THR A 195 34.12 3.96 -14.03
N ALA A 196 33.90 5.23 -13.71
CA ALA A 196 32.80 5.66 -12.85
C ALA A 196 31.43 5.12 -13.35
N ASN A 197 30.64 4.57 -12.44
CA ASN A 197 29.34 3.98 -12.75
C ASN A 197 28.21 5.00 -12.54
N PRO A 198 27.45 5.37 -13.59
CA PRO A 198 26.38 6.37 -13.47
C PRO A 198 25.22 5.90 -12.59
N ASN A 199 25.02 4.58 -12.48
CA ASN A 199 23.99 3.97 -11.63
C ASN A 199 24.41 3.89 -10.15
N ARG A 200 25.70 4.14 -9.85
CA ARG A 200 26.37 4.00 -8.54
C ARG A 200 26.39 2.57 -7.99
N TRP A 201 25.23 1.90 -7.93
CA TRP A 201 25.03 0.51 -7.54
C TRP A 201 23.98 -0.18 -8.42
N PRO A 202 24.11 -1.47 -8.78
CA PRO A 202 25.25 -2.36 -8.55
C PRO A 202 26.53 -1.88 -9.21
N CYS A 203 27.69 -2.36 -8.75
CA CYS A 203 28.97 -2.02 -9.38
C CYS A 203 28.99 -2.40 -10.87
N GLY A 204 29.63 -1.56 -11.69
CA GLY A 204 29.73 -1.79 -13.13
C GLY A 204 30.54 -3.06 -13.47
N PRO A 205 30.45 -3.58 -14.71
CA PRO A 205 31.07 -4.85 -15.10
C PRO A 205 32.61 -4.86 -15.02
N ASN A 206 33.25 -3.68 -15.00
CA ASN A 206 34.70 -3.52 -14.88
C ASN A 206 35.12 -3.00 -13.49
N GLN A 207 34.20 -3.00 -12.52
CA GLN A 207 34.44 -2.58 -11.15
C GLN A 207 34.39 -3.78 -10.22
N ILE A 208 35.01 -3.64 -9.06
CA ILE A 208 34.92 -4.63 -7.98
C ILE A 208 34.01 -4.08 -6.87
N ASN A 209 33.22 -4.98 -6.29
CA ASN A 209 32.46 -4.72 -5.07
C ASN A 209 33.42 -4.77 -3.87
N ILE A 210 33.46 -3.71 -3.05
CA ILE A 210 34.33 -3.65 -1.87
C ILE A 210 33.68 -4.44 -0.72
N PRO A 211 34.33 -5.50 -0.20
CA PRO A 211 33.73 -6.36 0.83
C PRO A 211 33.87 -5.77 2.24
N SER A 212 33.34 -4.57 2.48
CA SER A 212 33.50 -3.83 3.76
C SER A 212 33.10 -4.65 4.99
N PHE A 213 32.15 -5.57 4.86
CA PHE A 213 31.72 -6.49 5.93
C PHE A 213 32.80 -7.47 6.39
N ALA A 214 33.79 -7.79 5.55
CA ALA A 214 34.88 -8.70 5.92
C ALA A 214 35.93 -8.03 6.83
N GLY A 215 35.87 -6.71 7.01
CA GLY A 215 36.86 -5.96 7.78
C GLY A 215 36.87 -6.24 9.30
N TYR A 216 35.85 -6.89 9.82
CA TYR A 216 35.67 -7.16 11.25
C TYR A 216 35.98 -8.62 11.65
N ASP A 217 36.76 -9.33 10.83
CA ASP A 217 37.14 -10.73 11.06
C ASP A 217 37.67 -10.99 12.49
N GLY A 218 38.49 -10.10 13.06
CA GLY A 218 39.04 -10.22 14.41
C GLY A 218 37.95 -10.35 15.48
N THR A 219 37.05 -9.37 15.55
CA THR A 219 35.88 -9.38 16.45
C THR A 219 34.99 -10.59 16.23
N ALA A 220 34.69 -10.91 14.98
CA ALA A 220 33.79 -12.01 14.65
C ALA A 220 34.38 -13.38 15.05
N ARG A 221 35.68 -13.58 14.84
CA ARG A 221 36.41 -14.79 15.26
C ARG A 221 36.53 -14.90 16.77
N ALA A 222 36.84 -13.80 17.47
CA ALA A 222 36.86 -13.77 18.93
C ALA A 222 35.50 -14.21 19.49
N LEU A 223 34.40 -13.58 19.06
CA LEU A 223 33.06 -13.94 19.51
C LEU A 223 32.65 -15.37 19.09
N ALA A 224 32.86 -15.77 17.84
CA ALA A 224 32.48 -17.11 17.40
C ALA A 224 33.22 -18.21 18.19
N SER A 225 34.50 -18.00 18.50
CA SER A 225 35.27 -18.94 19.33
C SER A 225 34.85 -18.97 20.80
N HIS A 226 34.10 -17.97 21.28
CA HIS A 226 33.40 -17.96 22.58
C HIS A 226 31.93 -18.43 22.48
N GLY A 227 31.51 -18.95 21.33
CA GLY A 227 30.22 -19.63 21.16
C GLY A 227 29.07 -18.72 20.73
N TYR A 228 29.35 -17.61 20.07
CA TYR A 228 28.36 -16.71 19.47
C TYR A 228 28.16 -17.05 17.98
N ALA A 229 26.96 -16.90 17.45
CA ALA A 229 26.72 -16.91 16.00
C ALA A 229 26.85 -15.47 15.48
N VAL A 230 27.94 -15.19 14.74
CA VAL A 230 28.22 -13.83 14.26
C VAL A 230 27.92 -13.71 12.77
N VAL A 231 27.27 -12.63 12.37
CA VAL A 231 27.03 -12.32 10.96
C VAL A 231 27.41 -10.87 10.67
N SER A 232 28.39 -10.68 9.79
CA SER A 232 28.81 -9.35 9.34
C SER A 232 28.21 -9.06 7.96
N ILE A 233 27.42 -8.01 7.83
CA ILE A 233 26.56 -7.75 6.65
C ILE A 233 27.03 -6.56 5.81
N SER A 234 26.75 -6.64 4.51
CA SER A 234 27.03 -5.59 3.52
C SER A 234 25.90 -4.56 3.46
N ALA A 235 26.25 -3.29 3.24
CA ALA A 235 25.33 -2.15 3.08
C ALA A 235 25.79 -1.17 1.98
N ASN A 236 26.43 -1.68 0.94
CA ASN A 236 27.01 -0.92 -0.17
C ASN A 236 25.95 -0.27 -1.06
N ALA A 237 24.78 -0.91 -1.28
CA ALA A 237 23.66 -0.24 -1.95
C ALA A 237 23.19 1.01 -1.21
N ILE A 238 23.16 0.95 0.14
CA ILE A 238 22.81 2.08 0.99
C ILE A 238 23.90 3.15 0.89
N ASN A 239 25.18 2.78 1.08
CA ASN A 239 26.32 3.71 0.95
C ASN A 239 26.33 4.49 -0.37
N SER A 240 25.86 3.87 -1.46
CA SER A 240 25.86 4.47 -2.80
C SER A 240 24.77 5.53 -3.00
N ASN A 241 23.75 5.57 -2.15
CA ASN A 241 22.50 6.33 -2.37
C ASN A 241 21.98 7.11 -1.15
N ASP A 242 22.59 6.91 0.02
CA ASP A 242 22.07 7.41 1.30
C ASP A 242 22.02 8.94 1.41
N ASN A 243 22.98 9.65 0.80
CA ASN A 243 23.02 11.12 0.86
C ASN A 243 21.98 11.81 -0.05
N GLN A 244 21.50 11.13 -1.11
CA GLN A 244 20.62 11.71 -2.12
C GLN A 244 19.16 11.30 -1.92
N LEU A 245 18.92 10.05 -1.50
CA LEU A 245 17.59 9.44 -1.53
C LEU A 245 16.96 9.21 -0.15
N ALA A 246 17.74 9.29 0.93
CA ALA A 246 17.25 9.06 2.29
C ALA A 246 17.19 10.36 3.11
N LEU A 247 16.05 10.61 3.75
CA LEU A 247 15.82 11.79 4.59
C LEU A 247 16.76 11.85 5.79
N ASP A 248 17.05 10.69 6.37
CA ASP A 248 17.88 10.45 7.54
C ASP A 248 19.29 9.96 7.19
N GLN A 249 19.71 10.19 5.94
CA GLN A 249 21.04 9.80 5.46
C GLN A 249 21.33 8.29 5.58
N GLY A 250 20.28 7.46 5.54
CA GLY A 250 20.34 6.00 5.43
C GLY A 250 20.26 5.24 6.74
N ALA A 251 20.00 5.91 7.87
CA ALA A 251 19.91 5.27 9.18
C ALA A 251 18.80 4.21 9.23
N GLN A 252 17.57 4.55 8.81
CA GLN A 252 16.43 3.64 8.76
C GLN A 252 16.64 2.50 7.76
N ALA A 253 17.24 2.79 6.60
CA ALA A 253 17.57 1.76 5.61
C ALA A 253 18.52 0.69 6.22
N ARG A 254 19.52 1.13 7.00
CA ARG A 254 20.46 0.24 7.71
C ARG A 254 19.80 -0.50 8.85
N GLY A 255 18.99 0.20 9.65
CA GLY A 255 18.24 -0.40 10.76
C GLY A 255 17.32 -1.50 10.27
N GLN A 256 16.56 -1.25 9.19
CA GLN A 256 15.69 -2.23 8.59
C GLN A 256 16.48 -3.39 7.96
N LEU A 257 17.63 -3.14 7.32
CA LEU A 257 18.48 -4.19 6.76
C LEU A 257 18.97 -5.20 7.83
N LEU A 258 19.28 -4.73 9.04
CA LEU A 258 19.59 -5.60 10.18
C LEU A 258 18.40 -6.49 10.56
N LEU A 259 17.19 -5.93 10.64
CA LEU A 259 15.96 -6.66 10.97
C LEU A 259 15.54 -7.65 9.84
N ASP A 260 15.75 -7.28 8.59
CA ASP A 260 15.52 -8.14 7.42
C ASP A 260 16.52 -9.31 7.42
N THR A 261 17.76 -9.07 7.82
CA THR A 261 18.77 -10.11 8.01
C THR A 261 18.35 -11.09 9.12
N LEU A 262 17.86 -10.60 10.28
CA LEU A 262 17.30 -11.48 11.32
C LEU A 262 16.14 -12.33 10.79
N THR A 263 15.27 -11.74 9.97
CA THR A 263 14.16 -12.45 9.34
C THR A 263 14.66 -13.56 8.40
N MET A 264 15.70 -13.29 7.61
CA MET A 264 16.35 -14.30 6.76
C MET A 264 16.95 -15.43 7.59
N LEU A 265 17.74 -15.10 8.62
CA LEU A 265 18.39 -16.07 9.50
C LEU A 265 17.36 -16.90 10.26
N LYS A 266 16.24 -16.32 10.71
CA LYS A 266 15.16 -17.03 11.38
C LYS A 266 14.54 -18.09 10.48
N LYS A 267 14.27 -17.77 9.22
CA LYS A 267 13.77 -18.75 8.24
C LYS A 267 14.77 -19.89 8.02
N ALA A 268 16.05 -19.57 7.84
CA ALA A 268 17.10 -20.57 7.70
C ALA A 268 17.23 -21.47 8.96
N ASN A 269 17.16 -20.85 10.14
CA ASN A 269 17.18 -21.54 11.44
C ASN A 269 16.02 -22.50 11.65
N GLU A 270 14.85 -22.17 11.10
CA GLU A 270 13.64 -23.01 11.13
C GLU A 270 13.65 -24.12 10.06
N GLY A 271 14.68 -24.16 9.20
CA GLY A 271 14.76 -25.10 8.08
C GLY A 271 13.80 -24.77 6.92
N ALA A 272 13.27 -23.55 6.88
CA ALA A 272 12.43 -23.09 5.78
C ALA A 272 13.26 -22.78 4.53
N ALA A 273 12.65 -22.90 3.35
CA ALA A 273 13.27 -22.48 2.11
C ALA A 273 13.49 -20.96 2.11
N VAL A 274 14.73 -20.53 1.86
CA VAL A 274 15.12 -19.13 1.75
C VAL A 274 15.54 -18.85 0.32
N SER A 275 14.85 -17.92 -0.33
CA SER A 275 15.11 -17.46 -1.69
C SER A 275 14.75 -15.99 -1.80
N TYR A 276 15.54 -15.24 -2.57
CA TYR A 276 15.30 -13.83 -2.87
C TYR A 276 15.47 -13.57 -4.36
N TYR A 277 14.59 -12.74 -4.94
CA TYR A 277 14.67 -12.30 -6.32
C TYR A 277 15.71 -11.17 -6.47
N ASP A 278 16.77 -11.44 -7.23
CA ASP A 278 17.77 -10.45 -7.60
C ASP A 278 17.39 -9.78 -8.92
N GLN A 279 17.02 -8.51 -8.85
CA GLN A 279 16.62 -7.74 -10.03
C GLN A 279 17.77 -7.55 -11.03
N GLN A 280 19.02 -7.59 -10.57
CA GLN A 280 20.17 -7.41 -11.46
C GLN A 280 20.33 -8.59 -12.42
N THR A 281 20.17 -9.81 -11.92
CA THR A 281 20.31 -11.05 -12.70
C THR A 281 18.98 -11.60 -13.23
N ASP A 282 17.86 -10.98 -12.84
CA ASP A 282 16.49 -11.40 -13.15
C ASP A 282 16.21 -12.87 -12.77
N ALA A 283 16.66 -13.24 -11.56
CA ALA A 283 16.58 -14.62 -11.09
C ALA A 283 16.33 -14.70 -9.58
N ASP A 284 15.65 -15.78 -9.17
CA ASP A 284 15.57 -16.19 -7.76
C ASP A 284 16.87 -16.90 -7.35
N VAL A 285 17.50 -16.42 -6.28
CA VAL A 285 18.70 -17.01 -5.68
C VAL A 285 18.33 -17.68 -4.36
N THR A 286 18.53 -18.98 -4.26
CA THR A 286 18.32 -19.77 -3.04
C THR A 286 19.49 -19.64 -2.07
N LEU A 287 19.29 -19.95 -0.78
CA LEU A 287 20.38 -19.93 0.21
C LEU A 287 21.53 -20.88 -0.14
N GLU A 288 21.23 -22.04 -0.74
CA GLU A 288 22.26 -22.96 -1.23
C GLU A 288 23.14 -22.31 -2.31
N GLN A 289 22.52 -21.64 -3.28
CA GLN A 289 23.24 -20.89 -4.32
C GLN A 289 24.00 -19.70 -3.74
N ALA A 290 23.41 -18.98 -2.79
CA ALA A 290 24.03 -17.86 -2.11
C ALA A 290 25.30 -18.27 -1.34
N LEU A 291 25.34 -19.50 -0.83
CA LEU A 291 26.49 -20.10 -0.11
C LEU A 291 27.45 -20.86 -1.03
N ALA A 292 27.23 -20.91 -2.35
CA ALA A 292 28.05 -21.76 -3.23
C ALA A 292 29.47 -21.23 -3.47
N ASN A 293 29.66 -19.90 -3.51
CA ASN A 293 30.95 -19.29 -3.82
C ASN A 293 31.74 -18.90 -2.56
N GLN A 294 32.70 -19.75 -2.20
CA GLN A 294 33.56 -19.57 -1.02
C GLN A 294 35.00 -19.19 -1.38
N ALA A 295 35.23 -18.75 -2.63
CA ALA A 295 36.52 -18.21 -3.04
C ALA A 295 36.87 -16.95 -2.23
N PRO A 296 38.16 -16.58 -2.14
CA PRO A 296 38.55 -15.32 -1.53
C PRO A 296 37.79 -14.14 -2.12
N LEU A 297 37.29 -13.27 -1.25
CA LEU A 297 36.63 -12.03 -1.66
C LEU A 297 37.62 -11.14 -2.41
N PRO A 298 37.16 -10.26 -3.32
CA PRO A 298 38.04 -9.38 -4.08
C PRO A 298 39.00 -8.61 -3.17
N GLY A 299 40.31 -8.66 -3.49
CA GLY A 299 41.36 -7.98 -2.72
C GLY A 299 41.75 -8.64 -1.39
N LEU A 300 41.13 -9.76 -1.02
CA LEU A 300 41.50 -10.57 0.14
C LEU A 300 42.13 -11.90 -0.29
N THR A 301 42.97 -12.47 0.57
CA THR A 301 43.72 -13.72 0.29
C THR A 301 43.07 -14.95 0.89
N GLU A 302 42.27 -14.81 1.95
CA GLU A 302 41.59 -15.91 2.63
C GLU A 302 40.23 -16.21 1.97
N GLY A 303 40.03 -17.48 1.61
CA GLY A 303 38.72 -18.02 1.26
C GLY A 303 37.96 -18.49 2.50
N THR A 304 36.77 -19.04 2.31
CA THR A 304 35.90 -19.53 3.39
C THR A 304 35.76 -21.06 3.33
N ALA A 305 35.45 -21.68 4.47
CA ALA A 305 35.36 -23.14 4.58
C ALA A 305 34.02 -23.70 4.08
N GLY A 306 32.99 -22.84 3.95
CA GLY A 306 31.68 -23.14 3.39
C GLY A 306 30.68 -23.70 4.41
N LEU A 307 29.41 -23.32 4.24
CA LEU A 307 28.26 -23.81 5.00
C LEU A 307 27.17 -24.24 4.02
N ALA A 308 26.34 -25.22 4.41
CA ALA A 308 25.12 -25.59 3.71
C ALA A 308 23.89 -25.04 4.45
N PRO A 309 22.72 -24.90 3.80
CA PRO A 309 21.48 -24.48 4.47
C PRO A 309 21.12 -25.30 5.71
N ALA A 310 21.42 -26.62 5.69
CA ALA A 310 21.18 -27.51 6.82
C ALA A 310 22.02 -27.14 8.06
N ASP A 311 23.19 -26.52 7.87
CA ASP A 311 24.07 -26.11 8.95
C ASP A 311 23.54 -24.91 9.74
N PHE A 312 22.48 -24.23 9.28
CA PHE A 312 21.84 -23.10 9.95
C PHE A 312 20.71 -23.55 10.89
N VAL A 313 20.19 -24.76 10.75
CA VAL A 313 18.98 -25.22 11.45
C VAL A 313 19.23 -25.35 12.96
N GLY A 314 18.46 -24.61 13.76
CA GLY A 314 18.53 -24.63 15.22
C GLY A 314 19.82 -24.06 15.82
N ARG A 315 20.48 -23.13 15.12
CA ARG A 315 21.81 -22.59 15.48
C ARG A 315 21.79 -21.17 16.00
N PHE A 316 20.70 -20.44 15.79
CA PHE A 316 20.56 -19.04 16.16
C PHE A 316 19.58 -18.89 17.32
N ASP A 317 20.02 -18.26 18.41
CA ASP A 317 19.19 -17.89 19.55
C ASP A 317 18.70 -16.44 19.41
N PHE A 318 17.51 -16.28 18.86
CA PHE A 318 16.87 -14.96 18.69
C PHE A 318 16.32 -14.37 19.99
N SER A 319 16.54 -15.01 21.14
CA SER A 319 16.23 -14.44 22.46
C SER A 319 17.37 -13.60 23.05
N ASN A 320 18.55 -13.60 22.41
CA ASN A 320 19.73 -12.85 22.84
C ASN A 320 20.49 -12.31 21.62
N ILE A 321 20.17 -11.08 21.19
CA ILE A 321 20.69 -10.46 19.96
C ILE A 321 21.54 -9.23 20.30
N GLY A 322 22.78 -9.21 19.81
CA GLY A 322 23.69 -8.07 19.87
C GLY A 322 23.90 -7.43 18.49
N MET A 323 24.11 -6.11 18.44
CA MET A 323 24.41 -5.42 17.19
C MET A 323 25.57 -4.43 17.35
N MET A 324 26.54 -4.46 16.43
CA MET A 324 27.58 -3.43 16.29
C MET A 324 27.42 -2.73 14.96
N GLY A 325 27.56 -1.40 14.96
CA GLY A 325 27.50 -0.60 13.75
C GLY A 325 28.61 0.44 13.74
N HIS A 326 29.31 0.60 12.61
CA HIS A 326 30.38 1.60 12.46
C HIS A 326 29.90 2.85 11.71
N SER A 327 30.23 4.07 12.14
CA SER A 327 29.92 5.32 11.40
C SER A 327 28.41 5.50 11.20
N ARG A 328 27.94 5.69 9.95
CA ARG A 328 26.50 5.60 9.60
C ARG A 328 25.85 4.26 9.97
N GLY A 329 26.63 3.17 10.02
CA GLY A 329 26.20 1.89 10.57
C GLY A 329 25.93 1.95 12.07
N GLY A 330 26.65 2.78 12.82
CA GLY A 330 26.44 3.00 14.25
C GLY A 330 25.11 3.69 14.54
N GLU A 331 24.75 4.71 13.75
CA GLU A 331 23.39 5.24 13.75
C GLU A 331 22.37 4.20 13.25
N GLY A 332 22.76 3.34 12.31
CA GLY A 332 21.94 2.22 11.83
C GLY A 332 21.57 1.19 12.91
N VAL A 333 22.46 0.86 13.85
CA VAL A 333 22.11 -0.05 14.98
C VAL A 333 21.24 0.64 16.02
N THR A 334 21.42 1.95 16.23
CA THR A 334 20.52 2.80 17.03
C THR A 334 19.12 2.82 16.39
N SER A 335 19.05 2.99 15.08
CA SER A 335 17.80 2.89 14.30
C SER A 335 17.18 1.50 14.36
N ALA A 336 17.98 0.43 14.29
CA ALA A 336 17.47 -0.93 14.47
C ALA A 336 16.80 -1.11 15.83
N ALA A 337 17.39 -0.56 16.91
CA ALA A 337 16.81 -0.64 18.25
C ALA A 337 15.47 0.10 18.35
N THR A 338 15.37 1.31 17.82
CA THR A 338 14.13 2.10 17.84
C THR A 338 13.04 1.49 16.95
N LEU A 339 13.37 1.11 15.71
CA LEU A 339 12.45 0.42 14.80
C LEU A 339 11.95 -0.89 15.39
N ASN A 340 12.84 -1.65 16.05
CA ASN A 340 12.49 -2.90 16.69
C ASN A 340 11.46 -2.73 17.80
N GLN A 341 11.59 -1.69 18.63
CA GLN A 341 10.63 -1.40 19.70
C GLN A 341 9.32 -0.81 19.20
N GLY A 342 9.29 -0.22 18.00
CA GLY A 342 8.05 0.15 17.30
C GLY A 342 7.29 -1.04 16.70
N LEU A 343 7.84 -2.27 16.73
CA LEU A 343 7.12 -3.46 16.30
C LEU A 343 6.11 -3.91 17.36
N GLU A 344 5.02 -4.52 16.91
CA GLU A 344 4.08 -5.22 17.80
C GLU A 344 4.77 -6.36 18.57
N LYS A 345 5.74 -7.02 17.93
CA LYS A 345 6.55 -8.10 18.52
C LYS A 345 8.03 -7.83 18.28
N PRO A 346 8.66 -7.03 19.16
CA PRO A 346 10.08 -6.74 19.06
C PRO A 346 10.95 -8.00 19.18
N TRP A 347 12.03 -8.04 18.41
CA TRP A 347 13.16 -8.95 18.61
C TRP A 347 13.82 -8.68 19.97
N LYS A 348 14.41 -9.71 20.57
CA LYS A 348 15.15 -9.60 21.84
C LYS A 348 16.56 -9.08 21.62
N ILE A 349 16.66 -7.81 21.21
CA ILE A 349 17.92 -7.07 21.16
C ILE A 349 18.33 -6.75 22.60
N THR A 350 19.45 -7.30 23.03
CA THR A 350 19.97 -7.24 24.41
C THR A 350 21.24 -6.40 24.52
N SER A 351 21.83 -5.98 23.41
CA SER A 351 23.08 -5.22 23.39
C SER A 351 23.27 -4.47 22.08
N ILE A 352 23.67 -3.19 22.15
CA ILE A 352 24.13 -2.43 20.98
C ILE A 352 25.48 -1.75 21.23
N LEU A 353 26.28 -1.64 20.17
CA LEU A 353 27.56 -0.93 20.17
C LEU A 353 27.68 -0.06 18.91
N PRO A 354 27.32 1.23 19.00
CA PRO A 354 27.69 2.22 18.00
C PRO A 354 29.20 2.54 18.05
N LEU A 355 29.95 2.17 17.02
CA LEU A 355 31.37 2.44 16.84
C LEU A 355 31.55 3.67 15.95
N ALA A 356 32.33 4.66 16.39
CA ALA A 356 32.56 5.95 15.74
C ALA A 356 31.30 6.52 15.06
N PRO A 357 30.13 6.54 15.73
CA PRO A 357 28.88 6.73 15.02
C PRO A 357 28.64 8.19 14.66
N VAL A 358 27.95 8.40 13.54
CA VAL A 358 27.22 9.64 13.28
C VAL A 358 25.94 9.68 14.14
N ASP A 359 25.30 10.83 14.24
CA ASP A 359 24.02 11.01 14.94
C ASP A 359 23.18 12.11 14.27
N PHE A 360 22.80 11.88 13.01
CA PHE A 360 22.07 12.87 12.21
C PHE A 360 20.62 13.03 12.67
N ALA A 361 19.98 11.94 13.09
CA ALA A 361 18.59 11.89 13.53
C ALA A 361 18.40 12.00 15.05
N ARG A 362 19.48 12.06 15.85
CA ARG A 362 19.44 12.32 17.30
C ARG A 362 18.46 11.40 18.04
N MET A 363 18.59 10.10 17.78
CA MET A 363 17.71 9.05 18.29
C MET A 363 18.04 8.71 19.74
N THR A 364 17.01 8.51 20.55
CA THR A 364 17.15 7.99 21.93
C THR A 364 16.80 6.51 21.97
N VAL A 365 17.61 5.72 22.69
CA VAL A 365 17.47 4.27 22.77
C VAL A 365 17.03 3.86 24.17
N PRO A 366 15.84 3.24 24.32
CA PRO A 366 15.41 2.68 25.59
C PRO A 366 15.77 1.20 25.74
N ASN A 367 15.85 0.77 27.01
CA ASN A 367 15.82 -0.63 27.46
C ASN A 367 16.93 -1.56 26.93
N VAL A 368 17.93 -1.04 26.23
CA VAL A 368 19.05 -1.84 25.70
C VAL A 368 20.36 -1.23 26.20
N PRO A 369 21.24 -2.01 26.85
CA PRO A 369 22.59 -1.56 27.15
C PRO A 369 23.28 -1.06 25.88
N MET A 370 23.91 0.11 25.99
CA MET A 370 24.57 0.76 24.85
C MET A 370 25.98 1.19 25.22
N ASN A 371 26.94 0.86 24.34
CA ASN A 371 28.30 1.38 24.42
C ASN A 371 28.68 2.14 23.15
N VAL A 372 28.98 3.44 23.27
CA VAL A 372 29.46 4.25 22.16
C VAL A 372 30.98 4.36 22.24
N VAL A 373 31.68 3.93 21.19
CA VAL A 373 33.15 4.03 21.09
C VAL A 373 33.52 5.17 20.15
N LEU A 374 34.22 6.19 20.65
CA LEU A 374 34.57 7.42 19.95
C LEU A 374 36.09 7.53 19.72
N PRO A 375 36.58 7.61 18.47
CA PRO A 375 38.01 7.77 18.18
C PRO A 375 38.43 9.24 18.35
N TYR A 376 39.51 9.52 19.10
CA TYR A 376 39.92 10.91 19.33
C TYR A 376 40.45 11.61 18.07
N CYS A 377 41.21 10.90 17.25
CA CYS A 377 41.77 11.36 15.98
C CYS A 377 40.86 11.02 14.79
N ASP A 378 39.56 10.93 15.02
CA ASP A 378 38.56 10.71 13.98
C ASP A 378 38.51 11.94 13.04
N GLY A 379 38.84 11.72 11.76
CA GLY A 379 38.75 12.73 10.72
C GLY A 379 37.38 12.76 10.03
N ASP A 380 36.71 11.62 9.87
CA ASP A 380 35.44 11.49 9.15
C ASP A 380 34.24 11.95 10.01
N VAL A 381 34.22 11.66 11.31
CA VAL A 381 33.24 12.15 12.29
C VAL A 381 33.97 12.95 13.36
N SER A 382 34.75 13.93 12.90
CA SER A 382 35.59 14.79 13.74
C SER A 382 34.85 15.50 14.88
N ASN A 383 33.53 15.73 14.80
CA ASN A 383 32.77 16.31 15.91
C ASN A 383 32.27 15.30 16.95
N GLN A 384 32.45 14.00 16.71
CA GLN A 384 32.05 12.92 17.60
C GLN A 384 30.61 13.05 18.12
N GLN A 385 29.70 13.52 17.24
CA GLN A 385 28.27 13.69 17.53
C GLN A 385 27.58 12.44 18.06
N GLY A 386 28.16 11.25 17.84
CA GLY A 386 27.77 10.00 18.49
C GLY A 386 27.61 10.07 20.01
N GLN A 387 28.28 11.01 20.67
CA GLN A 387 28.15 11.24 22.10
C GLN A 387 26.71 11.56 22.53
N HIS A 388 25.92 12.23 21.68
CA HIS A 388 24.52 12.54 21.96
C HIS A 388 23.67 11.30 22.22
N MET A 389 23.97 10.17 21.57
CA MET A 389 23.22 8.93 21.77
C MET A 389 23.17 8.54 23.25
N LEU A 390 24.26 8.75 23.99
CA LEU A 390 24.33 8.50 25.43
C LEU A 390 23.67 9.62 26.23
N ASP A 391 24.02 10.87 25.92
CA ASP A 391 23.58 12.05 26.67
C ASP A 391 22.06 12.24 26.61
N ASP A 392 21.44 11.96 25.47
CA ASP A 392 19.98 12.07 25.30
C ASP A 392 19.26 10.84 25.86
N SER A 393 19.84 9.64 25.74
CA SER A 393 19.16 8.40 26.17
C SER A 393 19.13 8.22 27.70
N ARG A 394 20.11 8.75 28.45
CA ARG A 394 20.29 8.45 29.89
C ARG A 394 19.08 8.72 30.79
N TYR A 395 18.21 9.67 30.42
CA TYR A 395 17.00 10.03 31.17
C TYR A 395 15.74 10.09 30.30
N ALA A 396 15.80 9.64 29.05
CA ALA A 396 14.66 9.67 28.13
C ALA A 396 13.59 8.62 28.48
N PHE A 397 13.96 7.58 29.22
CA PHE A 397 13.09 6.44 29.54
C PHE A 397 13.33 5.92 30.95
N ASP A 398 12.30 5.30 31.53
CA ASP A 398 12.38 4.56 32.79
C ASP A 398 12.88 3.15 32.51
N ASP A 399 14.20 3.02 32.32
CA ASP A 399 14.86 1.75 32.04
C ASP A 399 16.03 1.45 33.00
N ASP A 400 16.43 0.18 33.00
CA ASP A 400 17.43 -0.36 33.91
C ASP A 400 18.61 -0.92 33.12
N VAL A 401 19.32 -0.06 32.38
CA VAL A 401 20.42 -0.49 31.51
C VAL A 401 21.65 0.39 31.63
N LEU A 402 22.82 -0.22 31.45
CA LEU A 402 24.11 0.48 31.41
C LEU A 402 24.25 1.27 30.10
N ARG A 403 24.65 2.54 30.25
CA ARG A 403 25.07 3.40 29.14
C ARG A 403 26.54 3.74 29.31
N SER A 404 27.37 3.38 28.35
CA SER A 404 28.83 3.54 28.38
C SER A 404 29.30 4.37 27.19
N GLY A 405 30.20 5.31 27.44
CA GLY A 405 30.94 6.04 26.41
C GLY A 405 32.43 5.81 26.59
N VAL A 406 33.11 5.43 25.51
CA VAL A 406 34.54 5.12 25.49
C VAL A 406 35.24 6.03 24.49
N TRP A 407 36.22 6.80 24.93
CA TRP A 407 37.13 7.54 24.06
C TRP A 407 38.42 6.75 23.88
N MET A 408 38.69 6.34 22.64
CA MET A 408 39.94 5.68 22.29
C MET A 408 40.91 6.74 21.77
N MET A 409 41.85 7.15 22.62
CA MET A 409 42.80 8.20 22.29
C MET A 409 43.78 7.70 21.21
N GLY A 410 44.11 8.56 20.25
CA GLY A 410 44.98 8.19 19.13
C GLY A 410 44.34 7.40 18.00
N ALA A 411 43.14 6.84 18.19
CA ALA A 411 42.42 6.13 17.14
C ALA A 411 41.83 7.10 16.10
N ASN A 412 41.88 6.74 14.82
CA ASN A 412 41.15 7.41 13.75
C ASN A 412 39.83 6.70 13.42
N HIS A 413 39.10 7.14 12.39
CA HIS A 413 37.84 6.51 11.99
C HIS A 413 38.05 5.11 11.39
N ASN A 414 39.01 4.94 10.49
CA ASN A 414 39.00 3.80 9.57
C ASN A 414 39.64 2.51 10.11
N PHE A 415 40.63 2.60 11.00
CA PHE A 415 41.50 1.43 11.29
C PHE A 415 40.85 0.35 12.16
N TYR A 416 39.58 0.51 12.54
CA TYR A 416 38.76 -0.58 13.09
C TYR A 416 38.33 -1.62 12.04
N ASN A 417 38.50 -1.31 10.74
CA ASN A 417 38.09 -2.17 9.63
C ASN A 417 39.27 -2.41 8.68
N THR A 418 39.72 -3.66 8.55
CA THR A 418 40.89 -3.99 7.71
C THR A 418 40.69 -3.72 6.22
N VAL A 419 39.44 -3.70 5.73
CA VAL A 419 39.10 -3.40 4.33
C VAL A 419 39.17 -1.90 4.02
N TRP A 420 39.18 -1.04 5.05
CA TRP A 420 39.30 0.41 4.89
C TRP A 420 40.73 0.91 5.16
N THR A 421 41.58 0.02 5.67
CA THR A 421 42.88 0.37 6.25
C THR A 421 44.01 0.30 5.22
N PRO A 422 44.77 1.39 4.99
CA PRO A 422 45.97 1.38 4.17
C PRO A 422 46.98 0.32 4.63
N GLY A 423 47.53 -0.43 3.68
CA GLY A 423 48.48 -1.52 3.97
C GLY A 423 47.85 -2.84 4.41
N LYS A 424 46.55 -2.86 4.71
CA LYS A 424 45.78 -4.08 4.99
C LYS A 424 44.90 -4.49 3.81
N TYR A 425 44.32 -3.52 3.09
CA TYR A 425 43.57 -3.74 1.86
C TYR A 425 44.08 -2.86 0.71
N ALA A 426 43.91 -3.33 -0.52
CA ALA A 426 44.59 -2.76 -1.69
C ALA A 426 43.78 -1.67 -2.43
N TYR A 427 42.47 -1.58 -2.19
CA TYR A 427 41.57 -0.78 -3.02
C TYR A 427 40.72 0.18 -2.20
N SER A 428 40.65 1.43 -2.64
CA SER A 428 39.79 2.46 -2.02
C SER A 428 39.93 2.49 -0.50
N VAL A 429 41.16 2.59 0.00
CA VAL A 429 41.49 2.74 1.43
C VAL A 429 41.93 4.16 1.70
N SER A 430 41.72 4.65 2.92
CA SER A 430 42.14 5.99 3.32
C SER A 430 42.53 6.06 4.79
N ASP A 431 43.48 6.94 5.05
CA ASP A 431 43.70 7.49 6.38
C ASP A 431 42.92 8.81 6.45
N ASP A 432 41.84 8.82 7.24
CA ASP A 432 40.86 9.90 7.38
C ASP A 432 41.42 11.17 8.03
N TRP A 433 42.57 11.10 8.71
CA TRP A 433 43.28 12.30 9.17
C TRP A 433 44.22 12.89 8.10
N GLY A 434 44.46 12.14 7.02
CA GLY A 434 45.40 12.47 5.96
C GLY A 434 46.77 11.83 6.16
N ALA A 435 47.12 10.90 5.26
CA ALA A 435 48.38 10.14 5.28
C ALA A 435 49.67 10.97 5.22
N THR A 436 49.57 12.26 4.86
CA THR A 436 50.71 13.18 4.78
C THR A 436 50.70 14.24 5.88
N SER A 437 49.72 14.23 6.78
CA SER A 437 49.56 15.24 7.82
C SER A 437 50.72 15.20 8.82
N THR A 438 51.26 16.39 9.11
CA THR A 438 52.30 16.64 10.13
C THR A 438 51.73 17.27 11.39
N ASP A 439 50.40 17.20 11.58
CA ASP A 439 49.74 17.65 12.80
C ASP A 439 50.40 17.01 14.03
N ALA A 440 50.69 17.82 15.05
CA ALA A 440 51.51 17.40 16.19
C ALA A 440 50.88 16.30 17.05
N VAL A 441 49.54 16.15 17.02
CA VAL A 441 48.78 15.24 17.89
C VAL A 441 48.27 14.03 17.13
N CYS A 442 47.62 14.23 15.98
CA CYS A 442 46.96 13.16 15.24
C CYS A 442 47.56 12.93 13.84
N GLY A 443 48.53 13.75 13.42
CA GLY A 443 49.21 13.61 12.14
C GLY A 443 50.11 12.38 12.09
N PRO A 444 49.92 11.44 11.14
CA PRO A 444 50.69 10.19 11.10
C PRO A 444 52.18 10.40 10.78
N ARG A 445 52.59 11.60 10.34
CA ARG A 445 54.00 11.95 10.08
C ARG A 445 54.66 12.78 11.19
N SER A 446 53.93 13.14 12.24
CA SER A 446 54.52 13.82 13.40
C SER A 446 55.26 12.81 14.29
N GLU A 447 56.43 13.16 14.80
CA GLU A 447 57.17 12.31 15.75
C GLU A 447 56.58 12.33 17.17
N THR A 448 55.73 13.32 17.48
CA THR A 448 55.13 13.54 18.81
C THR A 448 53.64 13.19 18.86
N ASN A 449 53.12 12.52 17.83
CA ASN A 449 51.71 12.20 17.75
C ASN A 449 51.32 11.12 18.77
N ILE A 450 50.04 11.09 19.15
CA ILE A 450 49.47 10.09 20.06
C ILE A 450 48.80 8.93 19.31
N ARG A 451 48.99 8.81 17.98
CA ARG A 451 48.23 7.88 17.13
C ARG A 451 48.53 6.43 17.47
N LEU A 452 47.46 5.65 17.51
CA LEU A 452 47.56 4.21 17.47
C LEU A 452 48.00 3.78 16.06
N SER A 453 48.86 2.77 15.99
CA SER A 453 49.14 2.10 14.72
C SER A 453 47.87 1.39 14.21
N ALA A 454 47.82 1.08 12.92
CA ALA A 454 46.70 0.35 12.33
C ALA A 454 46.42 -0.98 13.06
N ASP A 455 47.47 -1.72 13.43
CA ASP A 455 47.32 -2.97 14.18
C ASP A 455 46.87 -2.73 15.62
N ALA A 456 47.47 -1.76 16.33
CA ALA A 456 47.08 -1.45 17.70
C ALA A 456 45.62 -0.98 17.81
N GLN A 457 45.17 -0.15 16.85
CA GLN A 457 43.77 0.29 16.82
C GLN A 457 42.82 -0.87 16.48
N TYR A 458 43.19 -1.76 15.55
CA TYR A 458 42.39 -2.92 15.21
C TYR A 458 42.26 -3.89 16.40
N ASP A 459 43.35 -4.11 17.12
CA ASP A 459 43.39 -4.96 18.32
C ASP A 459 42.56 -4.34 19.46
N ALA A 460 42.69 -3.04 19.70
CA ALA A 460 41.88 -2.31 20.68
C ALA A 460 40.38 -2.35 20.31
N GLY A 461 40.04 -2.14 19.04
CA GLY A 461 38.69 -2.29 18.51
C GLY A 461 38.12 -3.69 18.76
N THR A 462 38.91 -4.72 18.43
CA THR A 462 38.54 -6.12 18.64
C THR A 462 38.27 -6.40 20.13
N ALA A 463 39.14 -5.91 21.01
CA ALA A 463 39.01 -6.06 22.45
C ALA A 463 37.73 -5.41 23.00
N TYR A 464 37.45 -4.15 22.65
CA TYR A 464 36.29 -3.42 23.16
C TYR A 464 34.97 -3.94 22.58
N MET A 465 34.95 -4.30 21.29
CA MET A 465 33.76 -4.89 20.68
C MET A 465 33.45 -6.27 21.26
N ALA A 466 34.45 -7.15 21.36
CA ALA A 466 34.25 -8.49 21.93
C ALA A 466 33.91 -8.42 23.42
N GLY A 467 34.61 -7.58 24.19
CA GLY A 467 34.40 -7.40 25.63
C GLY A 467 32.99 -6.93 25.95
N TRP A 468 32.44 -6.01 25.16
CA TRP A 468 31.08 -5.50 25.36
C TRP A 468 30.01 -6.59 25.19
N PHE A 469 30.07 -7.37 24.11
CA PHE A 469 29.08 -8.45 23.89
C PHE A 469 29.28 -9.59 24.90
N ARG A 470 30.53 -9.93 25.24
CA ARG A 470 30.80 -10.92 26.29
C ARG A 470 30.26 -10.50 27.65
N LEU A 471 30.35 -9.20 27.99
CA LEU A 471 29.77 -8.64 29.20
C LEU A 471 28.23 -8.66 29.18
N THR A 472 27.62 -8.12 28.13
CA THR A 472 26.18 -7.83 28.10
C THR A 472 25.32 -9.02 27.69
N MET A 473 25.86 -9.92 26.86
CA MET A 473 25.16 -11.10 26.37
C MET A 473 25.67 -12.41 27.00
N GLY A 474 26.96 -12.46 27.34
CA GLY A 474 27.62 -13.64 27.93
C GLY A 474 27.72 -13.64 29.45
N ASP A 475 27.33 -12.53 30.10
CA ASP A 475 27.42 -12.30 31.55
C ASP A 475 28.84 -12.37 32.11
N GLU A 476 29.86 -12.11 31.28
CA GLU A 476 31.27 -12.13 31.66
C GLU A 476 31.66 -10.85 32.41
N LYS A 477 31.29 -10.77 33.69
CA LYS A 477 31.43 -9.58 34.54
C LYS A 477 32.86 -9.08 34.74
N GLN A 478 33.89 -9.89 34.46
CA GLN A 478 35.27 -9.44 34.52
C GLN A 478 35.58 -8.31 33.52
N PHE A 479 34.74 -8.10 32.50
CA PHE A 479 34.90 -7.00 31.55
C PHE A 479 34.13 -5.73 31.93
N LEU A 480 33.33 -5.75 33.00
CA LEU A 480 32.55 -4.59 33.45
C LEU A 480 33.42 -3.34 33.73
N PRO A 481 34.62 -3.45 34.34
CA PRO A 481 35.50 -2.30 34.57
C PRO A 481 35.94 -1.55 33.30
N MET A 482 35.83 -2.16 32.11
CA MET A 482 36.11 -1.47 30.85
C MET A 482 35.02 -0.44 30.47
N PHE A 483 33.82 -0.54 31.04
CA PHE A 483 32.61 0.15 30.57
C PHE A 483 31.78 0.82 31.68
N ASP A 484 32.15 0.65 32.95
CA ASP A 484 31.42 1.20 34.09
C ASP A 484 31.93 2.57 34.54
N GLY A 485 32.90 3.16 33.84
CA GLY A 485 33.52 4.44 34.17
C GLY A 485 34.83 4.34 34.95
N SER A 486 35.20 3.16 35.47
CA SER A 486 36.52 2.95 36.09
C SER A 486 37.68 2.99 35.07
N ALA A 487 37.36 2.78 33.79
CA ALA A 487 38.29 2.87 32.66
C ALA A 487 39.49 1.92 32.75
N GLN A 488 39.29 0.72 33.29
CA GLN A 488 40.34 -0.30 33.23
C GLN A 488 40.58 -0.75 31.78
N VAL A 489 41.86 -0.91 31.43
CA VAL A 489 42.28 -1.26 30.06
C VAL A 489 42.92 -2.65 30.06
N PRO A 490 42.54 -3.56 29.15
CA PRO A 490 43.19 -4.87 29.05
C PRO A 490 44.72 -4.75 28.92
N GLU A 491 45.46 -5.50 29.73
CA GLU A 491 46.94 -5.42 29.79
C GLU A 491 47.58 -5.63 28.40
N VAL A 492 46.96 -6.45 27.55
CA VAL A 492 47.40 -6.72 26.18
C VAL A 492 47.46 -5.48 25.28
N LEU A 493 46.68 -4.44 25.59
CA LEU A 493 46.68 -3.18 24.84
C LEU A 493 47.80 -2.23 25.27
N GLY A 494 48.59 -2.61 26.29
CA GLY A 494 49.74 -1.86 26.77
C GLY A 494 49.36 -0.45 27.23
N SER A 495 50.13 0.55 26.77
CA SER A 495 49.96 1.96 27.16
C SER A 495 48.89 2.71 26.36
N ALA A 496 47.84 2.01 25.88
CA ALA A 496 46.74 2.67 25.18
C ALA A 496 45.95 3.56 26.15
N ASP A 497 45.89 4.88 25.90
CA ASP A 497 45.03 5.81 26.65
C ASP A 497 43.58 5.63 26.18
N ILE A 498 42.78 4.97 27.01
CA ILE A 498 41.36 4.75 26.76
C ILE A 498 40.59 5.25 27.97
N ARG A 499 39.63 6.14 27.71
CA ARG A 499 38.86 6.81 28.75
C ARG A 499 37.43 6.34 28.67
N SER A 500 36.78 6.14 29.81
CA SER A 500 35.37 5.75 29.84
C SER A 500 34.56 6.65 30.76
N MET A 501 33.30 6.81 30.42
CA MET A 501 32.28 7.35 31.30
C MET A 501 31.05 6.46 31.19
N SER A 502 30.28 6.37 32.27
CA SER A 502 29.08 5.57 32.27
C SER A 502 27.91 6.30 32.94
N THR A 503 26.73 5.73 32.75
CA THR A 503 25.58 5.95 33.61
C THR A 503 25.11 4.57 34.03
N ALA A 504 25.26 4.28 35.33
CA ALA A 504 24.81 3.01 35.87
C ALA A 504 23.28 2.84 35.69
N PRO A 505 22.81 1.59 35.56
CA PRO A 505 21.38 1.25 35.50
C PRO A 505 20.59 1.85 36.68
N ALA A 506 19.30 2.15 36.46
CA ALA A 506 18.44 2.75 37.48
C ALA A 506 18.37 1.95 38.79
N SER A 507 18.47 0.62 38.73
CA SER A 507 18.50 -0.26 39.92
C SER A 507 19.77 -0.13 40.76
N ALA A 508 20.87 0.34 40.16
CA ALA A 508 22.19 0.47 40.78
C ALA A 508 22.60 1.94 40.99
N ARG A 509 21.68 2.89 40.81
CA ARG A 509 21.96 4.33 40.81
C ARG A 509 20.95 5.12 41.64
N GLN A 510 21.46 6.08 42.40
CA GLN A 510 20.68 7.08 43.13
C GLN A 510 21.12 8.50 42.71
N THR A 511 20.42 9.06 41.73
CA THR A 511 20.67 10.42 41.24
C THR A 511 20.33 11.48 42.29
N ILE A 512 21.31 12.33 42.60
CA ILE A 512 21.17 13.50 43.49
C ILE A 512 20.74 14.72 42.67
N THR A 513 21.43 14.99 41.56
CA THR A 513 21.10 16.05 40.59
C THR A 513 21.72 15.73 39.23
N THR A 514 20.99 15.97 38.14
CA THR A 514 21.50 15.80 36.76
C THR A 514 22.33 16.99 36.28
N PHE A 515 22.11 18.17 36.90
CA PHE A 515 22.60 19.49 36.48
C PHE A 515 22.05 20.02 35.15
N GLU A 516 20.94 19.43 34.66
CA GLU A 516 20.29 19.84 33.40
C GLU A 516 19.29 21.00 33.56
N GLU A 517 18.92 21.33 34.81
CA GLU A 517 17.95 22.37 35.13
C GLU A 517 18.31 23.10 36.44
N THR A 518 17.76 24.31 36.63
CA THR A 518 17.97 25.05 37.87
C THR A 518 17.28 24.35 39.03
N SER A 519 18.02 24.04 40.08
CA SER A 519 17.51 23.29 41.23
C SER A 519 17.70 24.05 42.54
N SER A 520 16.68 24.00 43.40
CA SER A 520 16.75 24.53 44.77
C SER A 520 17.76 23.78 45.67
N LEU A 521 18.22 22.60 45.24
CA LEU A 521 19.27 21.85 45.92
C LEU A 521 20.65 22.49 45.74
N VAL A 522 20.85 23.25 44.66
CA VAL A 522 22.13 23.83 44.26
C VAL A 522 22.22 25.28 44.77
N ARG A 523 23.26 25.58 45.55
CA ARG A 523 23.56 26.91 46.08
C ARG A 523 24.97 27.32 45.68
N VAL A 524 25.19 28.61 45.48
CA VAL A 524 26.50 29.17 45.12
C VAL A 524 26.99 30.08 46.24
N GLN A 525 28.30 30.05 46.53
CA GLN A 525 28.95 30.89 47.55
C GLN A 525 30.22 31.58 47.00
N GLY A 526 30.67 32.63 47.69
CA GLY A 526 31.91 33.33 47.36
C GLY A 526 31.83 34.10 46.04
N ALA A 527 32.88 33.99 45.23
CA ALA A 527 32.99 34.60 43.90
C ALA A 527 32.63 33.63 42.76
N ALA A 528 31.90 32.56 43.08
CA ALA A 528 31.43 31.55 42.13
C ALA A 528 30.12 31.96 41.44
N THR A 529 29.88 31.37 40.26
CA THR A 529 28.61 31.35 39.54
C THR A 529 28.27 29.91 39.17
N ALA A 530 26.98 29.59 39.07
CA ALA A 530 26.49 28.33 38.52
C ALA A 530 25.35 28.62 37.55
N THR A 531 25.58 28.37 36.27
CA THR A 531 24.62 28.69 35.20
C THR A 531 24.31 27.42 34.43
N VAL A 532 23.03 27.07 34.33
CA VAL A 532 22.60 25.99 33.45
C VAL A 532 22.67 26.48 32.01
N CYS A 533 23.33 25.72 31.15
CA CYS A 533 23.52 26.01 29.74
C CYS A 533 23.28 24.75 28.91
N ALA A 534 23.05 24.91 27.62
CA ALA A 534 22.99 23.82 26.64
C ALA A 534 23.50 24.32 25.30
N SER A 535 23.89 23.42 24.41
CA SER A 535 24.33 23.73 23.03
C SER A 535 25.59 24.62 22.89
N ALA A 536 26.18 24.57 21.71
CA ALA A 536 27.08 25.62 21.22
C ALA A 536 26.26 26.89 20.86
N ALA A 537 26.90 28.06 20.92
CA ALA A 537 26.30 29.31 20.44
C ALA A 537 26.08 29.29 18.91
N GLY A 538 25.34 30.27 18.38
CA GLY A 538 25.09 30.39 16.93
C GLY A 538 23.85 29.65 16.42
N ARG A 539 22.92 29.26 17.31
CA ARG A 539 21.63 28.68 16.93
C ARG A 539 20.75 29.71 16.23
N THR A 540 19.97 29.25 15.26
CA THR A 540 19.22 30.11 14.32
C THR A 540 17.82 30.47 14.85
N VAL A 541 17.34 29.69 15.82
CA VAL A 541 16.10 29.94 16.56
C VAL A 541 16.39 30.20 18.03
N SER A 542 15.48 30.90 18.70
CA SER A 542 15.61 31.19 20.13
C SER A 542 15.75 29.90 20.94
N GLN A 543 16.77 29.87 21.80
CA GLN A 543 17.08 28.71 22.63
C GLN A 543 16.50 28.88 24.04
N PRO A 544 16.02 27.79 24.68
CA PRO A 544 15.46 27.85 26.02
C PRO A 544 16.52 28.07 27.11
N LEU A 545 17.78 27.75 26.82
CA LEU A 545 18.93 27.89 27.71
C LEU A 545 20.04 28.70 27.02
N PRO A 546 20.89 29.41 27.79
CA PRO A 546 22.08 30.05 27.22
C PRO A 546 23.05 28.98 26.67
N ALA A 547 23.84 29.37 25.68
CA ALA A 547 24.88 28.51 25.11
C ALA A 547 25.95 28.18 26.15
N CYS A 548 26.44 26.92 26.15
CA CYS A 548 27.56 26.52 27.00
C CYS A 548 28.90 27.07 26.52
N THR A 549 29.06 27.19 25.21
CA THR A 549 30.32 27.63 24.59
C THR A 549 30.08 28.75 23.58
N PRO A 550 31.06 29.65 23.36
CA PRO A 550 30.98 30.71 22.37
C PRO A 550 31.08 30.16 20.94
N SER A 551 30.67 30.94 19.95
CA SER A 551 30.73 30.58 18.53
C SER A 551 32.15 30.57 17.96
N THR A 552 33.15 30.97 18.74
CA THR A 552 34.57 30.98 18.33
C THR A 552 35.24 29.62 18.48
N ILE A 553 34.59 28.64 19.12
CA ILE A 553 35.08 27.27 19.24
C ILE A 553 34.37 26.43 18.19
N SER A 554 35.15 25.71 17.37
CA SER A 554 34.60 24.78 16.38
C SER A 554 33.69 23.77 17.06
N THR A 555 32.55 23.47 16.43
CA THR A 555 31.65 22.41 16.87
C THR A 555 32.33 21.04 16.90
N SER A 556 33.40 20.84 16.12
CA SER A 556 34.20 19.61 16.19
C SER A 556 34.97 19.43 17.50
N ALA A 557 35.19 20.51 18.25
CA ALA A 557 35.77 20.48 19.59
C ALA A 557 34.70 20.27 20.69
N LEU A 558 33.43 20.05 20.33
CA LEU A 558 32.30 20.06 21.26
C LEU A 558 31.40 18.81 21.13
N PRO A 559 31.87 17.59 21.42
CA PRO A 559 31.09 16.35 21.23
C PRO A 559 29.72 16.34 21.92
N HIS A 560 29.59 16.94 23.10
CA HIS A 560 28.32 17.02 23.83
C HIS A 560 27.37 18.11 23.30
N TRP A 561 27.86 19.08 22.53
CA TRP A 561 27.11 20.30 22.18
C TRP A 561 27.06 20.60 20.68
N THR A 562 27.61 19.73 19.85
CA THR A 562 27.60 19.87 18.39
C THR A 562 26.15 19.82 17.86
N PRO A 563 25.77 20.61 16.82
CA PRO A 563 24.48 20.44 16.14
C PRO A 563 24.33 19.03 15.54
N ALA A 564 23.12 18.47 15.62
CA ALA A 564 22.71 17.33 14.79
C ALA A 564 22.20 17.82 13.42
N SER A 565 22.41 17.05 12.35
CA SER A 565 22.04 17.46 10.98
C SER A 565 20.53 17.64 10.79
N ASN A 566 19.70 16.74 11.32
CA ASN A 566 18.24 16.84 11.17
C ASN A 566 17.56 17.57 12.35
N GLY A 567 18.33 18.28 13.17
CA GLY A 567 17.80 19.13 14.24
C GLY A 567 18.86 20.04 14.85
N GLY A 568 19.52 20.85 14.01
CA GLY A 568 20.63 21.71 14.41
C GLY A 568 20.28 22.78 15.46
N ASN A 569 19.00 22.97 15.74
CA ASN A 569 18.47 23.88 16.77
C ASN A 569 17.91 23.16 18.01
N VAL A 570 17.86 21.83 18.00
CA VAL A 570 17.46 21.06 19.18
C VAL A 570 18.54 21.24 20.25
N PRO A 571 18.18 21.64 21.49
CA PRO A 571 19.15 21.83 22.56
C PRO A 571 19.99 20.57 22.80
N ALA A 572 21.31 20.71 22.75
CA ALA A 572 22.26 19.63 22.99
C ALA A 572 22.82 19.66 24.41
N THR A 573 22.85 18.49 25.06
CA THR A 573 23.30 18.17 26.42
C THR A 573 23.33 19.34 27.41
N PRO A 574 22.22 19.60 28.14
CA PRO A 574 22.22 20.56 29.22
C PRO A 574 23.20 20.19 30.34
N VAL A 575 23.93 21.16 30.86
CA VAL A 575 24.86 21.02 32.00
C VAL A 575 24.86 22.28 32.86
N THR A 576 25.50 22.23 34.03
CA THR A 576 25.76 23.43 34.84
C THR A 576 27.22 23.88 34.68
N LYS A 577 27.42 25.09 34.17
CA LYS A 577 28.72 25.78 34.15
C LYS A 577 29.00 26.41 35.50
N PHE A 578 29.98 25.88 36.23
CA PHE A 578 30.51 26.41 37.48
C PHE A 578 31.79 27.19 37.19
N SER A 579 31.75 28.53 37.31
CA SER A 579 32.92 29.39 37.10
C SER A 579 33.20 30.25 38.34
N TRP A 580 34.44 30.73 38.50
CA TRP A 580 34.83 31.60 39.60
C TRP A 580 35.84 32.66 39.18
N THR A 581 35.75 33.84 39.81
CA THR A 581 36.67 34.97 39.56
C THR A 581 37.73 35.15 40.64
N ALA A 582 37.57 34.46 41.77
CA ALA A 582 38.53 34.38 42.86
C ALA A 582 38.27 33.08 43.64
N LEU A 583 39.27 32.57 44.38
CA LEU A 583 39.12 31.35 45.20
C LEU A 583 38.18 31.56 46.42
N GLY A 584 37.97 32.81 46.83
CA GLY A 584 37.04 33.17 47.88
C GLY A 584 36.90 34.69 48.03
N THR A 585 35.96 35.12 48.85
CA THR A 585 35.65 36.53 49.11
C THR A 585 35.75 36.87 50.59
N GLY A 586 36.18 38.11 50.89
CA GLY A 586 36.30 38.60 52.27
C GLY A 586 37.76 38.71 52.74
N THR A 587 38.03 39.67 53.63
CA THR A 587 39.40 40.00 54.09
C THR A 587 39.74 39.44 55.48
N THR A 588 38.74 39.17 56.33
CA THR A 588 38.90 38.64 57.70
C THR A 588 38.31 37.24 57.88
N THR A 589 37.24 36.92 57.15
CA THR A 589 36.66 35.57 57.06
C THR A 589 36.49 35.27 55.58
N VAL A 590 37.31 34.36 55.05
CA VAL A 590 37.29 33.99 53.63
C VAL A 590 36.10 33.04 53.42
N THR A 591 35.14 33.48 52.61
CA THR A 591 34.06 32.62 52.10
C THR A 591 34.55 31.96 50.82
N PRO A 592 34.71 30.63 50.77
CA PRO A 592 35.21 29.95 49.58
C PRO A 592 34.22 30.06 48.42
N SER A 593 34.77 30.08 47.20
CA SER A 593 33.98 30.02 45.97
C SER A 593 33.56 28.58 45.70
N GLU A 594 32.27 28.27 45.89
CA GLU A 594 31.76 26.89 45.86
C GLU A 594 30.37 26.78 45.25
N VAL A 595 30.10 25.61 44.65
CA VAL A 595 28.76 25.09 44.38
C VAL A 595 28.43 24.02 45.41
N ARG A 596 27.34 24.20 46.17
CA ARG A 596 26.87 23.30 47.22
C ARG A 596 25.57 22.64 46.82
N VAL A 597 25.54 21.32 46.81
CA VAL A 597 24.38 20.49 46.46
C VAL A 597 23.85 19.80 47.70
N SER A 598 22.60 20.08 48.05
CA SER A 598 21.91 19.39 49.15
C SER A 598 21.47 18.00 48.71
N VAL A 599 21.79 16.97 49.47
CA VAL A 599 21.37 15.60 49.16
C VAL A 599 19.91 15.39 49.59
N PRO A 600 18.99 15.08 48.65
CA PRO A 600 17.59 14.82 48.94
C PRO A 600 17.45 13.67 49.94
N ALA A 601 16.43 13.73 50.81
CA ALA A 601 16.22 12.71 51.85
C ALA A 601 16.22 11.27 51.32
N LYS A 602 15.70 11.04 50.11
CA LYS A 602 15.65 9.72 49.45
C LYS A 602 17.01 9.18 48.98
N ALA A 603 18.04 10.01 48.88
CA ALA A 603 19.36 9.67 48.33
C ALA A 603 20.50 9.82 49.36
N ARG A 604 20.17 9.96 50.66
CA ARG A 604 21.18 10.20 51.72
C ARG A 604 21.90 8.95 52.19
N ASN A 605 21.28 7.78 52.04
CA ASN A 605 21.88 6.53 52.43
C ASN A 605 22.66 5.95 51.25
N ALA A 606 23.98 6.08 51.32
CA ALA A 606 24.92 5.55 50.34
C ALA A 606 25.56 4.21 50.77
N SER A 607 25.16 3.65 51.92
CA SER A 607 25.88 2.53 52.55
C SER A 607 25.94 1.26 51.69
N ASP A 608 24.98 1.09 50.78
CA ASP A 608 24.86 -0.07 49.89
C ASP A 608 25.40 0.22 48.47
N LEU A 609 26.00 1.39 48.26
CA LEU A 609 26.51 1.83 46.96
C LEU A 609 28.05 1.92 46.97
N GLU A 610 28.67 1.74 45.81
CA GLU A 610 30.12 1.64 45.70
C GLU A 610 30.81 3.01 45.70
N ARG A 611 30.20 4.00 45.03
CA ARG A 611 30.85 5.31 44.78
C ARG A 611 29.86 6.46 44.70
N LEU A 612 30.35 7.66 45.03
CA LEU A 612 29.78 8.94 44.61
C LEU A 612 30.43 9.31 43.28
N SER A 613 29.63 9.38 42.22
CA SER A 613 30.08 9.69 40.86
C SER A 613 29.53 11.04 40.38
N PHE A 614 30.32 11.75 39.59
CA PHE A 614 29.90 12.90 38.79
C PHE A 614 30.75 13.05 37.54
N LYS A 615 30.23 13.79 36.56
CA LYS A 615 30.93 14.08 35.30
C LYS A 615 31.37 15.55 35.28
N VAL A 616 32.61 15.79 34.85
CA VAL A 616 33.19 17.13 34.83
C VAL A 616 34.13 17.33 33.65
N ALA A 617 34.20 18.56 33.13
CA ALA A 617 35.22 18.99 32.19
C ALA A 617 35.68 20.41 32.53
N ALA A 618 36.94 20.74 32.26
CA ALA A 618 37.38 22.13 32.23
C ALA A 618 36.55 22.92 31.21
N ASP A 619 36.09 24.13 31.58
CA ASP A 619 35.21 24.90 30.72
C ASP A 619 35.94 25.50 29.49
N ASP A 620 35.16 26.12 28.61
CA ASP A 620 35.64 26.74 27.37
C ASP A 620 36.63 27.89 27.60
N THR A 621 36.63 28.51 28.78
CA THR A 621 37.53 29.61 29.14
C THR A 621 38.88 29.14 29.67
N VAL A 622 38.99 27.86 30.06
CA VAL A 622 40.22 27.26 30.56
C VAL A 622 41.16 26.91 29.40
N ALA A 623 42.37 27.47 29.43
CA ALA A 623 43.37 27.29 28.39
C ALA A 623 43.97 25.86 28.38
N THR A 624 44.40 25.37 29.54
CA THR A 624 45.09 24.07 29.66
C THR A 624 44.45 23.20 30.74
N SER A 625 44.38 23.67 31.99
CA SER A 625 43.74 22.94 33.09
C SER A 625 43.21 23.87 34.17
N THR A 626 42.34 23.36 35.02
CA THR A 626 41.84 24.04 36.21
C THR A 626 41.77 23.06 37.38
N ALA A 627 41.41 23.51 38.57
CA ALA A 627 41.32 22.65 39.74
C ALA A 627 40.10 22.98 40.59
N ILE A 628 39.43 21.91 41.06
CA ILE A 628 38.36 21.98 42.04
C ILE A 628 38.57 20.90 43.12
N SER A 629 37.97 21.11 44.28
CA SER A 629 37.84 20.13 45.35
C SER A 629 36.43 19.56 45.38
N LEU A 630 36.32 18.31 45.81
CA LEU A 630 35.07 17.64 46.16
C LEU A 630 35.00 17.51 47.68
N THR A 631 33.93 18.01 48.29
CA THR A 631 33.67 17.87 49.73
C THR A 631 32.34 17.17 49.98
N VAL A 632 32.32 16.14 50.82
CA VAL A 632 31.10 15.44 51.25
C VAL A 632 30.84 15.72 52.72
N VAL A 633 29.58 15.96 53.08
CA VAL A 633 29.16 16.33 54.45
C VAL A 633 28.07 15.38 54.95
N ASP A 634 28.27 14.78 56.13
CA ASP A 634 27.28 13.92 56.78
C ASP A 634 26.28 14.68 57.67
N ASN A 635 25.35 13.97 58.28
CA ASN A 635 24.34 14.54 59.18
C ASN A 635 24.87 15.10 60.51
N ALA A 636 26.07 14.69 60.93
CA ALA A 636 26.76 15.24 62.10
C ALA A 636 27.62 16.47 61.74
N GLY A 637 27.67 16.84 60.46
CA GLY A 637 28.50 17.94 59.96
C GLY A 637 29.97 17.55 59.78
N ARG A 638 30.30 16.25 59.83
CA ARG A 638 31.65 15.78 59.48
C ARG A 638 31.85 15.93 57.98
N THR A 639 33.08 16.24 57.58
CA THR A 639 33.44 16.53 56.20
C THR A 639 34.62 15.68 55.75
N PHE A 640 34.56 15.19 54.52
CA PHE A 640 35.71 14.68 53.78
C PHE A 640 35.93 15.55 52.56
N THR A 641 37.16 16.00 52.32
CA THR A 641 37.52 16.87 51.19
C THR A 641 38.72 16.29 50.46
N THR A 642 38.64 16.23 49.13
CA THR A 642 39.75 15.80 48.26
C THR A 642 39.81 16.68 47.01
N PRO A 643 41.00 17.00 46.47
CA PRO A 643 41.12 17.50 45.10
C PRO A 643 40.49 16.52 44.10
N VAL A 644 39.83 17.02 43.06
CA VAL A 644 39.27 16.17 42.00
C VAL A 644 40.36 15.49 41.17
N ALA A 645 41.51 16.16 41.00
CA ALA A 645 42.66 15.59 40.31
C ALA A 645 43.24 14.34 40.99
N ASP A 646 43.03 14.17 42.30
CA ASP A 646 43.46 12.98 43.05
C ASP A 646 42.56 11.77 42.79
N LEU A 647 41.33 12.00 42.29
CA LEU A 647 40.37 10.96 41.91
C LEU A 647 40.45 10.64 40.42
N ASN A 648 40.59 11.68 39.58
CA ASN A 648 40.85 11.54 38.16
C ASN A 648 41.70 12.73 37.68
N PRO A 649 42.99 12.52 37.35
CA PRO A 649 43.92 13.60 36.98
C PRO A 649 43.59 14.28 35.64
N LEU A 650 42.75 13.64 34.83
CA LEU A 650 42.35 14.14 33.51
C LEU A 650 41.06 14.96 33.54
N ALA A 651 40.30 14.91 34.64
CA ALA A 651 38.93 15.40 34.68
C ALA A 651 38.78 16.92 34.51
N THR A 652 39.81 17.68 34.91
CA THR A 652 39.84 19.14 34.79
C THR A 652 40.98 19.64 33.90
N THR A 653 41.46 18.77 33.00
CA THR A 653 42.49 19.07 31.99
C THR A 653 41.88 19.04 30.60
N ARG A 654 42.21 20.01 29.75
CA ARG A 654 41.77 20.05 28.35
C ARG A 654 42.44 18.91 27.57
N LEU A 655 41.69 18.30 26.64
CA LEU A 655 42.23 17.23 25.79
C LEU A 655 43.34 17.72 24.84
N PRO A 656 44.19 16.81 24.33
CA PRO A 656 45.33 17.17 23.49
C PRO A 656 45.00 18.10 22.34
N ALA A 657 45.80 19.15 22.19
CA ALA A 657 45.57 20.22 21.22
C ALA A 657 46.74 20.36 20.25
N SER A 658 46.44 20.84 19.06
CA SER A 658 47.42 21.35 18.10
C SER A 658 46.90 22.69 17.54
N THR A 659 47.46 23.16 16.44
CA THR A 659 46.89 24.27 15.67
C THR A 659 45.57 23.92 14.99
N SER A 660 45.18 22.64 14.97
CA SER A 660 43.94 22.16 14.38
C SER A 660 42.71 22.58 15.20
N THR A 661 41.72 23.18 14.54
CA THR A 661 40.47 23.64 15.16
C THR A 661 39.53 22.50 15.55
N ILE A 662 39.75 21.28 15.03
CA ILE A 662 38.94 20.10 15.33
C ILE A 662 39.43 19.30 16.56
N LEU A 663 40.56 19.68 17.17
CA LEU A 663 41.11 19.07 18.39
C LEU A 663 40.78 19.92 19.63
N LYS A 664 41.43 19.64 20.78
CA LYS A 664 41.18 20.31 22.07
C LYS A 664 39.72 20.17 22.54
N LYS A 665 39.16 18.97 22.29
CA LYS A 665 37.76 18.66 22.57
C LYS A 665 37.44 18.84 24.05
N ILE A 666 36.25 19.35 24.35
CA ILE A 666 35.73 19.45 25.72
C ILE A 666 34.84 18.22 25.94
N VAL A 667 35.35 17.25 26.69
CA VAL A 667 34.68 16.00 26.99
C VAL A 667 34.53 15.85 28.49
N LEU A 668 33.31 15.57 28.93
CA LEU A 668 32.99 15.27 30.32
C LEU A 668 33.68 13.97 30.74
N GLN A 669 34.55 14.04 31.74
CA GLN A 669 35.22 12.90 32.35
C GLN A 669 34.48 12.49 33.62
N GLN A 670 34.37 11.18 33.85
CA GLN A 670 33.80 10.66 35.09
C GLN A 670 34.80 10.74 36.24
N VAL A 671 34.31 11.12 37.41
CA VAL A 671 35.08 11.18 38.66
C VAL A 671 34.34 10.37 39.71
N ASP A 672 35.04 9.40 40.28
CA ASP A 672 34.47 8.48 41.25
C ASP A 672 35.16 8.61 42.61
N LEU A 673 34.37 8.83 43.66
CA LEU A 673 34.82 8.79 45.04
C LEU A 673 34.23 7.56 45.73
N PRO A 674 35.04 6.53 46.07
CA PRO A 674 34.54 5.34 46.72
C PRO A 674 33.84 5.66 48.05
N VAL A 675 32.67 5.07 48.28
CA VAL A 675 31.91 5.22 49.54
C VAL A 675 32.70 4.65 50.71
N ALA A 676 33.48 3.58 50.48
CA ALA A 676 34.38 3.02 51.47
C ALA A 676 35.38 4.07 52.00
N THR A 677 35.95 4.90 51.12
CA THR A 677 36.86 6.00 51.51
C THR A 677 36.18 7.01 52.44
N LEU A 678 34.89 7.30 52.22
CA LEU A 678 34.11 8.19 53.09
C LEU A 678 33.88 7.55 54.47
N ALA A 679 33.55 6.26 54.51
CA ALA A 679 33.35 5.51 55.74
C ALA A 679 34.66 5.40 56.56
N ASP A 680 35.78 5.12 55.91
CA ASP A 680 37.12 5.05 56.52
C ASP A 680 37.58 6.42 57.06
N ALA A 681 37.16 7.51 56.41
CA ALA A 681 37.33 8.87 56.91
C ALA A 681 36.39 9.24 58.08
N GLY A 682 35.52 8.33 58.51
CA GLY A 682 34.63 8.49 59.66
C GLY A 682 33.32 9.23 59.39
N LEU A 683 32.92 9.39 58.12
CA LEU A 683 31.61 9.96 57.76
C LEU A 683 30.51 8.92 57.97
N ASN A 684 29.33 9.39 58.40
CA ASN A 684 28.13 8.56 58.42
C ASN A 684 27.54 8.41 57.00
N VAL A 685 28.01 7.40 56.25
CA VAL A 685 27.54 7.11 54.88
C VAL A 685 26.07 6.70 54.77
N SER A 686 25.41 6.41 55.90
CA SER A 686 23.96 6.17 55.91
C SER A 686 23.11 7.46 55.89
N ASP A 687 23.74 8.63 56.08
CA ASP A 687 23.04 9.91 56.09
C ASP A 687 23.95 11.07 55.62
N ILE A 688 24.28 11.06 54.32
CA ILE A 688 24.99 12.16 53.64
C ILE A 688 24.01 13.31 53.34
N ARG A 689 24.42 14.55 53.63
CA ARG A 689 23.57 15.74 53.58
C ARG A 689 23.93 16.74 52.50
N GLU A 690 25.21 16.87 52.18
CA GLU A 690 25.66 17.89 51.23
C GLU A 690 26.91 17.41 50.48
N VAL A 691 26.99 17.75 49.20
CA VAL A 691 28.19 17.64 48.37
C VAL A 691 28.58 19.04 47.92
N ARG A 692 29.86 19.40 47.99
CA ARG A 692 30.35 20.73 47.59
C ARG A 692 31.47 20.59 46.56
N PHE A 693 31.42 21.41 45.53
CA PHE A 693 32.49 21.62 44.56
C PHE A 693 33.13 22.98 44.86
N GLY A 694 34.40 22.99 45.27
CA GLY A 694 35.08 24.23 45.68
C GLY A 694 36.24 24.58 44.75
N ALA A 695 36.36 25.85 44.39
CA ALA A 695 37.45 26.35 43.54
C ALA A 695 38.82 26.16 44.21
N LEU A 696 39.79 25.64 43.46
CA LEU A 696 41.20 25.59 43.85
C LEU A 696 42.04 26.40 42.87
N ALA A 697 43.26 26.76 43.28
CA ALA A 697 44.25 27.28 42.34
C ALA A 697 44.61 26.17 41.34
N GLY A 698 44.50 26.45 40.04
CA GLY A 698 44.89 25.49 39.01
C GLY A 698 46.39 25.20 39.02
N PRO A 699 46.87 24.21 38.23
CA PRO A 699 48.31 23.98 38.03
C PRO A 699 49.05 25.22 37.49
N ASP A 700 48.34 26.11 36.81
CA ASP A 700 48.80 27.43 36.34
C ASP A 700 48.85 28.51 37.44
N ALA A 701 48.52 28.15 38.68
CA ALA A 701 48.39 29.02 39.85
C ALA A 701 47.37 30.16 39.69
N LEU A 702 46.44 30.08 38.72
CA LEU A 702 45.40 31.09 38.55
C LEU A 702 44.31 30.95 39.62
N ALA A 703 43.82 32.10 40.10
CA ALA A 703 42.72 32.21 41.05
C ALA A 703 41.34 32.25 40.37
N THR A 704 41.31 32.16 39.03
CA THR A 704 40.13 32.15 38.16
C THR A 704 40.04 30.81 37.45
N GLY A 705 38.83 30.36 37.14
CA GLY A 705 38.64 29.12 36.38
C GLY A 705 37.17 28.77 36.23
N GLY A 706 36.93 27.62 35.61
CA GLY A 706 35.57 27.09 35.50
C GLY A 706 35.53 25.67 34.95
N VAL A 707 34.43 25.00 35.26
CA VAL A 707 34.15 23.62 34.87
C VAL A 707 32.69 23.46 34.45
N PHE A 708 32.41 22.48 33.60
CA PHE A 708 31.06 21.96 33.38
C PHE A 708 30.80 20.79 34.33
N LEU A 709 29.62 20.76 34.97
CA LEU A 709 29.20 19.68 35.88
C LEU A 709 27.95 18.98 35.33
N SER A 710 27.95 17.65 35.40
CA SER A 710 26.81 16.79 35.05
C SER A 710 26.72 15.57 35.98
N ASP A 711 25.51 15.02 36.14
CA ASP A 711 25.28 13.68 36.70
C ASP A 711 25.87 13.37 38.09
N LEU A 712 25.49 14.10 39.14
CA LEU A 712 25.86 13.73 40.51
C LEU A 712 24.95 12.61 41.05
N ALA A 713 25.52 11.45 41.36
CA ALA A 713 24.80 10.30 41.89
C ALA A 713 25.66 9.44 42.81
N PHE A 714 25.03 8.71 43.74
CA PHE A 714 25.65 7.51 44.28
C PHE A 714 25.31 6.33 43.36
N GLU A 715 26.24 5.43 43.11
CA GLU A 715 26.02 4.29 42.22
C GLU A 715 26.93 3.09 42.50
N SER A 716 26.59 1.96 41.90
CA SER A 716 27.39 0.73 41.86
C SER A 716 27.54 0.24 40.43
N SER A 717 28.65 -0.44 40.13
CA SER A 717 28.89 -1.06 38.82
C SER A 717 27.86 -2.16 38.54
N ALA A 718 27.08 -1.99 37.47
CA ALA A 718 26.11 -2.98 37.02
C ALA A 718 25.82 -2.82 35.51
N VAL A 719 25.43 -3.94 34.86
CA VAL A 719 24.96 -3.92 33.46
C VAL A 719 23.46 -3.59 33.37
N GLY A 720 22.70 -3.97 34.39
CA GLY A 720 21.24 -3.86 34.40
C GLY A 720 20.56 -5.00 33.66
N THR A 721 19.30 -4.82 33.30
CA THR A 721 18.46 -5.79 32.60
C THR A 721 17.93 -5.20 31.30
N ALA A 722 18.34 -5.78 30.17
CA ALA A 722 17.76 -5.43 28.88
C ALA A 722 16.28 -5.86 28.81
N ASP A 723 15.42 -5.00 28.28
CA ASP A 723 14.01 -5.28 28.08
C ASP A 723 13.60 -4.99 26.63
N SER A 724 12.90 -5.94 26.02
CA SER A 724 12.41 -5.82 24.66
C SER A 724 10.90 -5.82 24.74
N LYS A 725 10.38 -4.60 24.82
CA LYS A 725 8.96 -4.24 24.90
C LYS A 725 8.60 -3.31 23.75
N SER A 726 7.35 -3.42 23.30
CA SER A 726 6.79 -2.50 22.31
C SER A 726 6.56 -1.14 22.95
N LEU A 727 6.87 -0.07 22.23
CA LEU A 727 6.70 1.31 22.65
C LEU A 727 5.98 2.09 21.55
N PRO A 728 5.14 3.08 21.90
CA PRO A 728 4.60 4.01 20.92
C PRO A 728 5.73 4.67 20.13
N THR A 729 5.45 4.95 18.86
CA THR A 729 6.36 5.66 17.98
C THR A 729 5.92 7.10 17.76
N LEU A 730 6.85 8.04 17.84
CA LEU A 730 6.61 9.46 17.56
C LEU A 730 7.01 9.79 16.13
N ASN A 731 6.09 10.40 15.39
CA ASN A 731 6.19 10.64 13.95
C ASN A 731 5.75 12.07 13.58
N VAL A 732 6.06 12.49 12.36
CA VAL A 732 5.54 13.72 11.74
C VAL A 732 4.81 13.41 10.43
N LYS A 733 3.90 14.31 10.06
CA LYS A 733 3.31 14.41 8.74
C LYS A 733 3.42 15.86 8.29
N ALA A 734 4.34 16.10 7.38
CA ALA A 734 4.58 17.43 6.85
C ALA A 734 3.58 17.74 5.72
N PRO A 735 3.13 18.99 5.59
CA PRO A 735 2.12 19.34 4.60
C PRO A 735 2.74 19.68 3.24
N VAL A 736 1.91 19.56 2.20
CA VAL A 736 2.11 20.25 0.93
C VAL A 736 1.21 21.50 0.95
N VAL A 737 1.78 22.68 0.75
CA VAL A 737 1.06 23.98 0.80
C VAL A 737 1.51 24.89 -0.33
N ASP A 738 0.68 25.87 -0.68
CA ASP A 738 1.08 26.98 -1.54
C ASP A 738 1.86 28.03 -0.71
N GLU A 739 2.85 28.71 -1.29
CA GLU A 739 3.61 29.75 -0.58
C GLU A 739 2.76 30.98 -0.24
N GLY A 740 1.81 31.30 -1.13
CA GLY A 740 0.86 32.38 -0.96
C GLY A 740 1.47 33.75 -1.23
N ASN A 741 0.65 34.80 -1.06
CA ASN A 741 0.98 36.16 -1.52
C ASN A 741 1.91 36.96 -0.57
N GLY A 742 2.46 36.33 0.47
CA GLY A 742 3.19 36.98 1.56
C GLY A 742 3.56 36.00 2.69
N PRO A 743 4.18 36.47 3.79
CA PRO A 743 4.51 35.61 4.92
C PRO A 743 3.26 34.90 5.48
N GLY A 744 3.37 33.59 5.63
CA GLY A 744 2.32 32.70 6.11
C GLY A 744 2.88 31.59 6.98
N THR A 745 2.11 30.51 7.12
CA THR A 745 2.47 29.37 7.95
C THR A 745 1.97 28.06 7.36
N ALA A 746 2.63 26.97 7.70
CA ALA A 746 2.23 25.61 7.40
C ALA A 746 2.21 24.78 8.69
N ASP A 747 1.14 24.03 8.90
CA ASP A 747 0.97 23.22 10.10
C ASP A 747 1.47 21.80 9.89
N ILE A 748 2.44 21.37 10.71
CA ILE A 748 3.00 20.03 10.72
C ILE A 748 2.25 19.23 11.78
N ALA A 749 1.62 18.11 11.37
CA ALA A 749 1.05 17.19 12.33
C ALA A 749 2.15 16.34 12.95
N VAL A 750 2.15 16.24 14.27
CA VAL A 750 3.08 15.45 15.07
C VAL A 750 2.24 14.43 15.81
N TYR A 751 2.55 13.15 15.68
CA TYR A 751 1.63 12.12 16.14
C TYR A 751 2.31 10.89 16.71
N LEU A 752 1.61 10.26 17.65
CA LEU A 752 1.88 8.91 18.10
C LEU A 752 1.09 7.94 17.24
N ASP A 753 1.69 6.81 16.87
CA ASP A 753 0.99 5.70 16.23
C ASP A 753 -0.09 5.07 17.13
N GLU A 754 0.14 5.09 18.44
CA GLU A 754 -0.82 4.69 19.46
C GLU A 754 -0.77 5.59 20.71
N ALA A 755 -1.82 5.53 21.53
CA ALA A 755 -1.91 6.34 22.74
C ALA A 755 -0.93 5.86 23.82
N ALA A 756 -0.05 6.74 24.27
CA ALA A 756 0.88 6.46 25.37
C ALA A 756 0.20 6.55 26.75
N THR A 757 0.68 5.74 27.69
CA THR A 757 0.21 5.74 29.10
C THR A 757 0.98 6.68 30.01
N ILE A 758 2.12 7.18 29.53
CA ILE A 758 2.99 8.16 30.18
C ILE A 758 3.14 9.39 29.28
N PRO A 759 3.57 10.55 29.80
CA PRO A 759 3.89 11.68 28.95
C PRO A 759 4.98 11.33 27.93
N VAL A 760 4.81 11.79 26.70
CA VAL A 760 5.81 11.64 25.63
C VAL A 760 6.30 13.02 25.22
N THR A 761 7.60 13.18 25.03
CA THR A 761 8.17 14.43 24.49
C THR A 761 9.02 14.18 23.25
N GLY A 762 9.12 15.18 22.40
CA GLY A 762 10.06 15.22 21.28
C GLY A 762 10.28 16.66 20.82
N TYR A 763 11.32 16.89 20.04
CA TYR A 763 11.57 18.19 19.43
C TYR A 763 11.27 18.13 17.94
N VAL A 764 10.33 18.95 17.51
CA VAL A 764 9.90 19.04 16.12
C VAL A 764 10.67 20.17 15.47
N SER A 765 11.32 19.90 14.34
CA SER A 765 12.07 20.91 13.59
C SER A 765 11.56 21.00 12.16
N ALA A 766 11.44 22.22 11.64
CA ALA A 766 11.43 22.50 10.21
C ALA A 766 12.77 23.16 9.89
N LEU A 767 13.60 22.55 9.05
CA LEU A 767 15.00 22.96 8.86
C LEU A 767 15.18 24.22 7.98
N GLY A 768 14.08 24.87 7.60
CA GLY A 768 14.08 26.00 6.69
C GLY A 768 14.45 25.60 5.26
N SER A 769 14.27 26.54 4.32
CA SER A 769 14.62 26.31 2.93
C SER A 769 15.74 27.20 2.43
N ALA A 770 16.45 26.59 1.51
CA ALA A 770 17.32 27.18 0.53
C ALA A 770 16.78 28.47 -0.13
N THR A 771 15.58 28.36 -0.68
CA THR A 771 14.90 29.36 -1.51
C THR A 771 14.24 30.47 -0.71
N GLY A 772 14.33 30.44 0.62
CA GLY A 772 13.63 31.35 1.52
C GLY A 772 12.15 31.04 1.73
N ARG A 773 11.51 30.22 0.91
CA ARG A 773 10.05 29.95 0.92
C ARG A 773 9.52 29.25 2.17
N ALA A 774 10.38 28.65 2.97
CA ALA A 774 10.03 28.13 4.27
C ALA A 774 11.08 28.55 5.29
N GLY A 775 10.62 29.06 6.44
CA GLY A 775 11.52 29.42 7.53
C GLY A 775 11.80 28.25 8.46
N ILE A 776 12.73 28.48 9.38
CA ILE A 776 13.16 27.49 10.37
C ILE A 776 12.22 27.55 11.57
N ALA A 777 11.83 26.39 12.07
CA ALA A 777 11.11 26.26 13.33
C ALA A 777 11.72 25.15 14.19
N MET A 778 11.64 25.31 15.51
CA MET A 778 11.93 24.27 16.49
C MET A 778 10.97 24.42 17.66
N GLU A 779 10.29 23.35 18.03
CA GLU A 779 9.37 23.33 19.17
C GLU A 779 9.51 22.02 19.95
N LYS A 780 9.56 22.10 21.28
CA LYS A 780 9.41 20.93 22.15
C LYS A 780 7.93 20.61 22.30
N VAL A 781 7.50 19.46 21.80
CA VAL A 781 6.14 18.95 22.00
C VAL A 781 6.09 18.03 23.22
N THR A 782 4.97 18.05 23.94
CA THR A 782 4.70 17.16 25.07
C THR A 782 3.28 16.62 24.98
N PHE A 783 3.12 15.33 24.74
CA PHE A 783 1.85 14.62 24.74
C PHE A 783 1.48 14.22 26.15
N ALA A 784 0.27 14.57 26.59
CA ALA A 784 -0.28 14.02 27.81
C ALA A 784 -0.66 12.54 27.61
N PRO A 785 -0.73 11.70 28.67
CA PRO A 785 -1.23 10.34 28.55
C PRO A 785 -2.60 10.29 27.84
N GLY A 786 -2.72 9.45 26.80
CA GLY A 786 -3.91 9.32 25.96
C GLY A 786 -4.00 10.26 24.75
N GLU A 787 -3.15 11.30 24.66
CA GLU A 787 -3.10 12.23 23.52
C GLU A 787 -2.27 11.63 22.37
N THR A 788 -2.75 11.70 21.13
CA THR A 788 -2.07 11.06 19.97
C THR A 788 -1.68 12.00 18.85
N CYS A 789 -2.18 13.24 18.81
CA CYS A 789 -1.81 14.20 17.77
C CYS A 789 -1.66 15.62 18.33
N LYS A 790 -0.63 16.32 17.84
CA LYS A 790 -0.34 17.74 18.05
C LYS A 790 0.01 18.41 16.74
N VAL A 791 -0.03 19.73 16.75
CA VAL A 791 0.34 20.56 15.61
C VAL A 791 1.51 21.45 16.01
N VAL A 792 2.51 21.52 15.15
CA VAL A 792 3.61 22.50 15.22
C VAL A 792 3.57 23.33 13.95
N THR A 793 3.56 24.65 14.11
CA THR A 793 3.43 25.59 13.00
C THR A 793 4.80 26.04 12.52
N ALA A 794 5.10 25.84 11.24
CA ALA A 794 6.32 26.32 10.58
C ALA A 794 6.02 27.58 9.74
N PRO A 795 6.90 28.59 9.75
CA PRO A 795 6.73 29.77 8.91
C PRO A 795 6.95 29.44 7.42
N VAL A 796 6.13 30.02 6.56
CA VAL A 796 6.24 30.00 5.09
C VAL A 796 6.45 31.43 4.61
N LEU A 797 7.35 31.66 3.66
CA LEU A 797 7.56 32.97 3.07
C LEU A 797 7.05 32.95 1.62
N GLY A 798 5.82 33.42 1.41
CA GLY A 798 5.28 33.68 0.09
C GLY A 798 5.56 35.10 -0.41
N ASP A 799 5.39 35.30 -1.72
CA ASP A 799 5.49 36.60 -2.38
C ASP A 799 4.50 36.69 -3.57
N GLN A 800 4.74 37.51 -4.60
CA GLN A 800 3.86 37.62 -5.77
C GLN A 800 4.63 37.39 -7.07
N LEU A 801 5.77 36.72 -6.99
CA LEU A 801 6.79 36.65 -8.04
C LEU A 801 7.03 35.20 -8.45
N ALA A 802 6.93 34.96 -9.75
CA ALA A 802 7.27 33.67 -10.34
C ALA A 802 8.75 33.28 -10.12
N SER A 803 9.00 32.03 -9.77
CA SER A 803 10.34 31.46 -9.54
C SER A 803 10.83 30.55 -10.67
N THR A 804 12.13 30.25 -10.69
CA THR A 804 12.73 29.26 -11.59
C THR A 804 12.47 27.81 -11.13
N THR A 805 11.93 27.61 -9.93
CA THR A 805 11.56 26.30 -9.36
C THR A 805 10.06 26.23 -9.06
N ALA A 806 9.43 25.07 -9.28
CA ALA A 806 7.99 24.91 -9.09
C ALA A 806 7.57 24.62 -7.63
N SER A 807 8.54 24.26 -6.78
CA SER A 807 8.33 24.03 -5.37
C SER A 807 9.66 24.01 -4.62
N THR A 808 9.56 24.18 -3.31
CA THR A 808 10.65 24.03 -2.36
C THR A 808 10.32 22.89 -1.40
N SER A 809 11.28 21.99 -1.18
CA SER A 809 11.17 20.92 -0.20
C SER A 809 11.98 21.26 1.05
N VAL A 810 11.37 21.11 2.23
CA VAL A 810 12.02 21.31 3.54
C VAL A 810 11.83 20.07 4.40
N LYS A 811 12.89 19.63 5.06
CA LYS A 811 12.77 18.51 6.01
C LYS A 811 12.04 18.98 7.26
N ALA A 812 10.98 18.26 7.61
CA ALA A 812 10.41 18.25 8.93
C ALA A 812 10.91 17.00 9.68
N SER A 813 11.24 17.15 10.95
CA SER A 813 11.69 16.03 11.80
C SER A 813 11.07 16.10 13.18
N VAL A 814 10.96 14.95 13.86
CA VAL A 814 10.76 14.86 15.30
C VAL A 814 11.85 13.98 15.91
N ILE A 815 12.68 14.55 16.77
CA ILE A 815 13.91 13.91 17.29
C ILE A 815 14.06 14.14 18.80
N ASN A 816 15.09 13.54 19.41
CA ASN A 816 15.32 13.57 20.86
C ASN A 816 14.04 13.23 21.66
N THR A 817 13.54 12.02 21.42
CA THR A 817 12.25 11.57 21.96
C THR A 817 12.41 11.03 23.38
N ALA A 818 11.38 11.16 24.21
CA ALA A 818 11.33 10.57 25.55
C ALA A 818 9.94 9.98 25.80
N GLY A 819 9.88 8.80 26.43
CA GLY A 819 8.64 8.04 26.64
C GLY A 819 8.07 7.33 25.40
N ALA A 820 8.56 7.65 24.20
CA ALA A 820 8.29 6.99 22.92
C ALA A 820 9.57 6.91 22.09
N VAL A 821 9.65 5.95 21.18
CA VAL A 821 10.79 5.83 20.25
C VAL A 821 10.51 6.60 18.96
N MET A 822 11.57 6.96 18.24
CA MET A 822 11.44 7.55 16.91
C MET A 822 10.82 6.54 15.93
N GLY A 823 9.75 6.93 15.23
CA GLY A 823 9.06 6.06 14.26
C GLY A 823 9.60 6.12 12.83
N THR A 824 9.07 5.27 11.94
CA THR A 824 9.47 5.21 10.52
C THR A 824 9.13 6.46 9.73
N ASN A 825 8.24 7.32 10.25
CA ASN A 825 7.84 8.59 9.64
C ASN A 825 8.23 9.77 10.55
N ALA A 826 9.30 9.63 11.32
CA ALA A 826 9.80 10.72 12.17
C ALA A 826 10.48 11.85 11.36
N LEU A 827 10.76 11.63 10.08
CA LEU A 827 11.17 12.64 9.12
C LEU A 827 10.22 12.61 7.92
N ASP A 828 9.89 13.80 7.40
CA ASP A 828 9.03 13.96 6.22
C ASP A 828 9.41 15.21 5.43
N TRP A 829 8.98 15.32 4.18
CA TRP A 829 9.17 16.51 3.36
C TRP A 829 7.96 17.43 3.43
N MET A 830 8.16 18.64 3.97
CA MET A 830 7.24 19.75 3.75
C MET A 830 7.48 20.30 2.35
N ILE A 831 6.42 20.42 1.54
CA ILE A 831 6.52 20.94 0.19
C ILE A 831 5.79 22.28 0.12
N VAL A 832 6.52 23.33 -0.22
CA VAL A 832 5.98 24.67 -0.46
C VAL A 832 5.97 24.92 -1.96
N ARG A 833 4.78 24.95 -2.56
CA ARG A 833 4.57 25.13 -4.00
C ARG A 833 4.62 26.61 -4.38
N GLU A 834 5.21 26.88 -5.54
CA GLU A 834 5.11 28.15 -6.26
C GLU A 834 3.70 28.36 -6.84
N ASP A 835 2.96 29.37 -6.36
CA ASP A 835 1.60 29.66 -6.82
C ASP A 835 1.45 30.86 -7.77
N ASP A 836 2.48 31.69 -7.95
CA ASP A 836 2.51 32.85 -8.86
C ASP A 836 3.04 32.51 -10.26
N GLY A 837 3.63 31.33 -10.42
CA GLY A 837 4.03 30.75 -11.71
C GLY A 837 5.51 30.42 -11.77
N VAL A 838 5.91 29.70 -12.82
CA VAL A 838 7.32 29.31 -13.01
C VAL A 838 7.93 29.95 -14.25
N THR A 839 9.21 30.30 -14.14
CA THR A 839 10.03 30.83 -15.22
C THR A 839 11.05 29.79 -15.69
N GLY A 840 11.61 29.97 -16.88
CA GLY A 840 12.61 29.04 -17.44
C GLY A 840 12.00 27.72 -17.93
N SER A 841 12.59 26.59 -17.54
CA SER A 841 12.20 25.24 -17.99
C SER A 841 11.37 24.45 -16.97
N ALA A 842 11.13 25.00 -15.77
CA ALA A 842 10.30 24.34 -14.77
C ALA A 842 8.84 24.28 -15.23
N THR A 843 8.11 23.25 -14.79
CA THR A 843 6.68 23.08 -15.06
C THR A 843 5.89 23.39 -13.80
N ALA A 844 4.85 24.22 -13.90
CA ALA A 844 4.00 24.57 -12.77
C ALA A 844 3.32 23.32 -12.20
N LEU A 845 3.29 23.20 -10.88
CA LEU A 845 2.59 22.12 -10.18
C LEU A 845 1.10 22.46 -9.99
N PRO A 846 0.22 21.47 -9.82
CA PRO A 846 -1.18 21.70 -9.41
C PRO A 846 -1.27 22.37 -8.02
N PRO A 847 -2.24 23.28 -7.78
CA PRO A 847 -2.36 24.04 -6.53
C PRO A 847 -2.56 23.14 -5.32
N ALA A 848 -1.90 23.40 -4.19
CA ALA A 848 -2.03 22.55 -3.00
C ALA A 848 -3.39 22.75 -2.28
N GLY A 849 -4.04 23.88 -2.53
CA GLY A 849 -5.29 24.25 -1.86
C GLY A 849 -5.05 24.70 -0.41
N VAL A 850 -6.10 25.25 0.20
CA VAL A 850 -6.01 25.81 1.56
C VAL A 850 -5.90 24.67 2.57
N GLN A 851 -4.82 24.67 3.36
CA GLN A 851 -4.59 23.67 4.40
C GLN A 851 -5.71 23.67 5.46
N GLY A 852 -6.21 22.49 5.80
CA GLY A 852 -7.14 22.27 6.91
C GLY A 852 -6.43 22.03 8.25
N ASP A 853 -7.15 21.48 9.23
CA ASP A 853 -6.54 21.05 10.49
C ASP A 853 -5.60 19.86 10.24
N ALA A 854 -4.32 20.00 10.57
CA ALA A 854 -3.30 19.02 10.22
C ALA A 854 -3.55 17.65 10.90
N CYS A 855 -4.10 17.62 12.12
CA CYS A 855 -4.44 16.38 12.80
C CYS A 855 -5.67 15.69 12.18
N ALA A 856 -6.67 16.45 11.74
CA ALA A 856 -7.82 15.92 11.01
C ALA A 856 -7.42 15.36 9.64
N GLU A 857 -6.54 16.07 8.91
CA GLU A 857 -6.00 15.58 7.63
C GLU A 857 -5.17 14.31 7.82
N LEU A 858 -4.35 14.25 8.87
CA LEU A 858 -3.61 13.04 9.23
C LEU A 858 -4.57 11.88 9.55
N ALA A 859 -5.61 12.10 10.34
CA ALA A 859 -6.60 11.07 10.68
C ALA A 859 -7.32 10.52 9.44
N ALA A 860 -7.44 11.36 8.42
CA ALA A 860 -8.16 11.05 7.20
C ALA A 860 -7.23 10.58 6.05
N LYS A 861 -5.92 10.47 6.27
CA LYS A 861 -4.89 10.18 5.24
C LYS A 861 -5.12 8.87 4.48
N ASP A 862 -5.70 7.87 5.14
CA ASP A 862 -5.95 6.54 4.58
C ASP A 862 -7.36 6.40 3.96
N GLU A 863 -8.21 7.42 4.13
CA GLU A 863 -9.54 7.46 3.50
C GLU A 863 -9.41 7.75 2.01
N LYS A 864 -10.00 6.89 1.18
CA LYS A 864 -10.05 7.07 -0.27
C LYS A 864 -11.03 8.17 -0.64
N ALA A 865 -10.69 8.93 -1.68
CA ALA A 865 -11.65 9.82 -2.32
C ALA A 865 -12.75 8.99 -2.98
N ASP A 866 -14.01 9.42 -2.83
CA ASP A 866 -15.12 8.89 -3.59
C ASP A 866 -14.96 9.33 -5.04
N VAL A 867 -14.96 8.40 -6.01
CA VAL A 867 -14.80 8.69 -7.44
C VAL A 867 -15.95 8.09 -8.23
N SER A 868 -16.53 8.86 -9.15
CA SER A 868 -17.50 8.36 -10.11
C SER A 868 -17.28 8.94 -11.51
N VAL A 869 -17.70 8.20 -12.53
CA VAL A 869 -17.61 8.59 -13.94
C VAL A 869 -19.01 8.72 -14.53
N SER A 870 -19.19 9.69 -15.43
CA SER A 870 -20.49 9.90 -16.12
C SER A 870 -20.84 8.80 -17.11
N ASP A 871 -19.83 8.10 -17.62
CA ASP A 871 -19.93 7.00 -18.58
C ASP A 871 -18.84 5.98 -18.23
N ASP A 872 -19.24 4.78 -17.86
CA ASP A 872 -18.35 3.66 -17.54
C ASP A 872 -17.89 2.91 -18.80
N LYS A 873 -18.46 3.22 -19.97
CA LYS A 873 -18.13 2.60 -21.27
C LYS A 873 -17.88 3.63 -22.38
N PRO A 874 -16.97 4.60 -22.16
CA PRO A 874 -16.76 5.66 -23.13
C PRO A 874 -16.15 5.12 -24.43
N GLN A 875 -16.54 5.72 -25.55
CA GLN A 875 -15.97 5.42 -26.86
C GLN A 875 -14.72 6.27 -27.11
N PRO A 876 -13.76 5.80 -27.92
CA PRO A 876 -12.69 6.66 -28.41
C PRO A 876 -13.27 7.91 -29.11
N GLY A 877 -12.68 9.07 -28.86
CA GLY A 877 -13.17 10.38 -29.31
C GLY A 877 -14.26 11.02 -28.45
N SER A 878 -14.86 10.28 -27.50
CA SER A 878 -15.87 10.81 -26.57
C SER A 878 -15.25 11.51 -25.35
N SER A 879 -16.07 12.19 -24.55
CA SER A 879 -15.64 12.81 -23.29
C SER A 879 -16.38 12.18 -22.11
N VAL A 880 -15.62 11.77 -21.08
CA VAL A 880 -16.12 11.26 -19.81
C VAL A 880 -15.92 12.31 -18.72
N THR A 881 -16.94 12.57 -17.91
CA THR A 881 -16.80 13.44 -16.74
C THR A 881 -16.44 12.59 -15.53
N VAL A 882 -15.30 12.87 -14.91
CA VAL A 882 -14.87 12.27 -13.65
C VAL A 882 -15.21 13.23 -12.52
N THR A 883 -15.94 12.74 -11.51
CA THR A 883 -16.26 13.50 -10.30
C THR A 883 -15.63 12.83 -9.09
N ALA A 884 -15.08 13.64 -8.19
CA ALA A 884 -14.52 13.13 -6.94
C ALA A 884 -14.65 14.14 -5.79
N GLY A 885 -14.50 13.67 -4.54
CA GLY A 885 -14.65 14.51 -3.35
C GLY A 885 -13.67 14.16 -2.22
N GLY A 886 -13.63 15.03 -1.20
CA GLY A 886 -12.76 14.89 -0.03
C GLY A 886 -11.42 15.62 -0.17
N PHE A 887 -11.29 16.58 -1.07
CA PHE A 887 -10.08 17.38 -1.25
C PHE A 887 -10.15 18.69 -0.46
N ARG A 888 -9.04 19.42 -0.33
CA ARG A 888 -9.04 20.79 0.19
C ARG A 888 -9.73 21.72 -0.80
N SER A 889 -10.26 22.83 -0.27
CA SER A 889 -10.77 23.92 -1.12
C SER A 889 -9.62 24.50 -1.95
N GLY A 890 -9.81 24.56 -3.27
CA GLY A 890 -8.80 25.08 -4.21
C GLY A 890 -7.66 24.11 -4.54
N GLU A 891 -7.73 22.84 -4.10
CA GLU A 891 -6.73 21.83 -4.41
C GLU A 891 -6.81 21.35 -5.86
N GLY A 892 -5.66 21.17 -6.50
CA GLY A 892 -5.55 20.54 -7.80
C GLY A 892 -5.68 19.02 -7.68
N VAL A 893 -6.65 18.44 -8.38
CA VAL A 893 -6.86 17.01 -8.45
C VAL A 893 -6.46 16.52 -9.83
N THR A 894 -5.42 15.70 -9.87
CA THR A 894 -4.95 15.06 -11.11
C THR A 894 -5.78 13.82 -11.37
N VAL A 895 -6.47 13.79 -12.51
CA VAL A 895 -7.24 12.65 -13.02
C VAL A 895 -6.41 11.95 -14.09
N THR A 896 -6.14 10.67 -13.89
CA THR A 896 -5.39 9.84 -14.85
C THR A 896 -6.28 8.69 -15.31
N ILE A 897 -6.29 8.44 -16.62
CA ILE A 897 -6.85 7.23 -17.23
C ILE A 897 -5.73 6.59 -18.04
N ALA A 898 -5.51 5.27 -17.89
CA ALA A 898 -4.41 4.59 -18.56
C ALA A 898 -4.40 4.84 -20.08
N GLY A 899 -3.28 5.38 -20.60
CA GLY A 899 -3.14 5.72 -22.03
C GLY A 899 -3.79 7.04 -22.47
N VAL A 900 -4.27 7.85 -21.53
CA VAL A 900 -4.83 9.19 -21.75
C VAL A 900 -3.98 10.23 -21.01
N ASP A 901 -3.78 11.40 -21.62
CA ASP A 901 -3.05 12.48 -20.98
C ASP A 901 -3.76 12.92 -19.68
N PRO A 902 -3.03 13.06 -18.55
CA PRO A 902 -3.63 13.46 -17.29
C PRO A 902 -4.31 14.83 -17.36
N VAL A 903 -5.46 14.97 -16.70
CA VAL A 903 -6.21 16.22 -16.60
C VAL A 903 -6.19 16.70 -15.14
N VAL A 904 -5.81 17.95 -14.91
CA VAL A 904 -5.86 18.58 -13.58
C VAL A 904 -7.11 19.44 -13.49
N ALA A 905 -7.93 19.22 -12.46
CA ALA A 905 -9.09 20.05 -12.15
C ALA A 905 -9.03 20.55 -10.71
N VAL A 906 -9.51 21.76 -10.45
CA VAL A 906 -9.43 22.39 -9.12
C VAL A 906 -10.70 22.09 -8.33
N ALA A 907 -10.54 21.64 -7.09
CA ALA A 907 -11.64 21.36 -6.17
C ALA A 907 -12.33 22.66 -5.71
N ASP A 908 -13.66 22.62 -5.63
CA ASP A 908 -14.47 23.73 -5.18
C ASP A 908 -14.39 23.94 -3.64
N GLY A 909 -15.13 24.91 -3.11
CA GLY A 909 -15.13 25.22 -1.68
C GLY A 909 -15.64 24.09 -0.76
N SER A 910 -16.26 23.04 -1.32
CA SER A 910 -16.66 21.83 -0.60
C SER A 910 -15.64 20.68 -0.70
N GLY A 911 -14.57 20.86 -1.48
CA GLY A 911 -13.59 19.81 -1.76
C GLY A 911 -14.03 18.84 -2.85
N ALA A 912 -15.02 19.21 -3.67
CA ALA A 912 -15.50 18.40 -4.79
C ALA A 912 -14.88 18.87 -6.11
N VAL A 913 -14.60 17.93 -7.00
CA VAL A 913 -14.04 18.20 -8.33
C VAL A 913 -14.87 17.53 -9.41
N SER A 914 -14.95 18.16 -10.57
CA SER A 914 -15.58 17.63 -11.79
C SER A 914 -14.68 17.95 -12.99
N ALA A 915 -14.09 16.92 -13.60
CA ALA A 915 -13.16 17.04 -14.72
C ALA A 915 -13.73 16.34 -15.96
N ALA A 916 -13.79 17.05 -17.09
CA ALA A 916 -14.09 16.42 -18.38
C ALA A 916 -12.79 15.90 -19.01
N VAL A 917 -12.71 14.59 -19.25
CA VAL A 917 -11.56 13.91 -19.87
C VAL A 917 -11.97 13.42 -21.25
N THR A 918 -11.24 13.83 -22.28
CA THR A 918 -11.49 13.34 -23.65
C THR A 918 -10.69 12.05 -23.88
N ILE A 919 -11.38 10.97 -24.27
CA ILE A 919 -10.72 9.70 -24.60
C ILE A 919 -10.13 9.82 -26.01
N PRO A 920 -8.80 9.73 -26.20
CA PRO A 920 -8.19 9.84 -27.52
C PRO A 920 -8.55 8.63 -28.40
N GLU A 921 -8.59 8.83 -29.72
CA GLU A 921 -8.80 7.76 -30.71
C GLU A 921 -7.76 6.62 -30.60
N THR A 922 -6.57 6.96 -30.10
CA THR A 922 -5.43 6.06 -29.88
C THR A 922 -5.47 5.32 -28.54
N ALA A 923 -6.49 5.53 -27.71
CA ALA A 923 -6.61 4.83 -26.43
C ALA A 923 -6.64 3.30 -26.63
N THR A 924 -6.01 2.57 -25.71
CA THR A 924 -6.07 1.10 -25.70
C THR A 924 -7.48 0.68 -25.32
N ARG A 925 -8.07 -0.23 -26.09
CA ARG A 925 -9.42 -0.74 -25.82
C ARG A 925 -9.40 -1.70 -24.63
N GLY A 926 -10.48 -1.72 -23.87
CA GLY A 926 -10.66 -2.57 -22.69
C GLY A 926 -10.70 -1.80 -21.38
N ALA A 927 -10.57 -2.53 -20.28
CA ALA A 927 -10.61 -1.95 -18.94
C ALA A 927 -9.41 -1.03 -18.71
N ALA A 928 -9.68 0.19 -18.26
CA ALA A 928 -8.70 1.18 -17.87
C ALA A 928 -9.03 1.72 -16.48
N ASP A 929 -8.02 1.76 -15.61
CA ASP A 929 -8.16 2.36 -14.28
C ASP A 929 -8.23 3.88 -14.42
N VAL A 930 -9.18 4.47 -13.70
CA VAL A 930 -9.30 5.91 -13.48
C VAL A 930 -8.81 6.19 -12.08
N THR A 931 -7.75 6.97 -11.95
CA THR A 931 -7.20 7.38 -10.66
C THR A 931 -7.30 8.88 -10.49
N VAL A 932 -7.67 9.31 -9.28
CA VAL A 932 -7.62 10.72 -8.88
C VAL A 932 -6.61 10.88 -7.75
N THR A 933 -5.82 11.95 -7.79
CA THR A 933 -4.83 12.28 -6.75
C THR A 933 -4.86 13.77 -6.45
N GLY A 934 -5.13 14.13 -5.20
CA GLY A 934 -5.05 15.51 -4.72
C GLY A 934 -3.59 15.94 -4.49
N SER A 935 -3.20 17.13 -4.96
CA SER A 935 -1.84 17.65 -4.85
C SER A 935 -1.43 18.13 -3.46
N GLY A 936 -2.38 18.54 -2.61
CA GLY A 936 -2.11 19.04 -1.25
C GLY A 936 -2.28 17.96 -0.18
N THR A 937 -3.42 17.27 -0.22
CA THR A 937 -3.78 16.20 0.72
C THR A 937 -3.08 14.88 0.40
N GLY A 938 -2.67 14.67 -0.85
CA GLY A 938 -2.19 13.38 -1.34
C GLY A 938 -3.28 12.30 -1.39
N ARG A 939 -4.55 12.67 -1.15
CA ARG A 939 -5.67 11.72 -1.11
C ARG A 939 -5.90 11.13 -2.49
N THR A 940 -6.11 9.81 -2.53
CA THR A 940 -6.30 9.05 -3.77
C THR A 940 -7.67 8.40 -3.82
N GLY A 941 -8.20 8.23 -5.03
CA GLY A 941 -9.40 7.43 -5.28
C GLY A 941 -9.28 6.73 -6.63
N THR A 942 -9.92 5.57 -6.77
CA THR A 942 -9.84 4.76 -8.00
C THR A 942 -11.21 4.24 -8.41
N THR A 943 -11.47 4.22 -9.71
CA THR A 943 -12.58 3.53 -10.35
C THR A 943 -12.12 3.01 -11.71
N SER A 944 -13.00 2.45 -12.52
CA SER A 944 -12.63 1.89 -13.83
C SER A 944 -13.61 2.31 -14.92
N VAL A 945 -13.10 2.42 -16.14
CA VAL A 945 -13.90 2.54 -17.37
C VAL A 945 -13.54 1.40 -18.32
N ALA A 946 -14.46 1.00 -19.19
CA ALA A 946 -14.20 0.09 -20.30
C ALA A 946 -14.22 0.90 -21.61
N ILE A 947 -13.05 1.12 -22.22
CA ILE A 947 -12.96 1.86 -23.48
C ILE A 947 -13.34 0.90 -24.61
N LEU A 948 -14.53 1.08 -25.19
CA LEU A 948 -15.10 0.16 -26.18
C LEU A 948 -15.34 0.87 -27.52
N ASP A 949 -15.00 0.20 -28.63
CA ASP A 949 -15.38 0.68 -29.96
C ASP A 949 -16.90 0.53 -30.18
N ALA A 950 -17.49 1.43 -30.97
CA ALA A 950 -18.87 1.30 -31.41
C ALA A 950 -19.04 0.11 -32.37
N SER A 951 -20.17 -0.59 -32.27
CA SER A 951 -20.62 -1.54 -33.28
C SER A 951 -21.99 -1.18 -33.84
N THR A 952 -22.26 -1.64 -35.04
CA THR A 952 -23.55 -1.57 -35.72
C THR A 952 -23.90 -2.96 -36.20
N THR A 953 -25.14 -3.39 -35.97
CA THR A 953 -25.64 -4.67 -36.48
C THR A 953 -26.76 -4.37 -37.47
N THR A 954 -26.68 -4.96 -38.67
CA THR A 954 -27.76 -4.92 -39.66
C THR A 954 -28.22 -6.33 -39.95
N LEU A 955 -29.53 -6.52 -40.12
CA LEU A 955 -30.12 -7.84 -40.30
C LEU A 955 -30.75 -7.95 -41.69
N SER A 956 -30.51 -9.09 -42.34
CA SER A 956 -31.18 -9.50 -43.57
C SER A 956 -31.72 -10.92 -43.45
N ILE A 957 -32.75 -11.22 -44.24
CA ILE A 957 -33.38 -12.53 -44.32
C ILE A 957 -33.39 -13.00 -45.78
N SER A 958 -33.03 -14.27 -46.01
CA SER A 958 -33.07 -14.88 -47.34
C SER A 958 -33.83 -16.20 -47.30
N PRO A 959 -34.87 -16.39 -48.15
CA PRO A 959 -35.43 -15.42 -49.10
C PRO A 959 -36.13 -14.24 -48.40
N GLU A 960 -36.14 -13.06 -49.05
CA GLU A 960 -36.75 -11.82 -48.51
C GLU A 960 -38.27 -11.93 -48.28
N ALA A 961 -38.94 -12.80 -49.05
CA ALA A 961 -40.37 -13.09 -48.93
C ALA A 961 -40.60 -14.60 -48.66
N PRO A 962 -40.29 -15.08 -47.45
CA PRO A 962 -40.36 -16.50 -47.15
C PRO A 962 -41.80 -17.00 -47.21
N GLN A 963 -41.99 -18.25 -47.64
CA GLN A 963 -43.27 -18.94 -47.53
C GLN A 963 -43.41 -19.62 -46.16
N ILE A 964 -44.63 -20.01 -45.81
CA ILE A 964 -44.90 -20.75 -44.56
C ILE A 964 -44.08 -22.05 -44.55
N ASN A 965 -43.32 -22.26 -43.48
CA ASN A 965 -42.38 -23.39 -43.28
C ASN A 965 -41.24 -23.47 -44.31
N GLU A 966 -40.99 -22.41 -45.08
CA GLU A 966 -39.78 -22.35 -45.91
C GLU A 966 -38.59 -22.00 -45.03
N ALA A 967 -37.53 -22.80 -45.08
CA ALA A 967 -36.30 -22.52 -44.36
C ALA A 967 -35.73 -21.18 -44.80
N VAL A 968 -35.26 -20.38 -43.85
CA VAL A 968 -34.62 -19.10 -44.15
C VAL A 968 -33.25 -19.05 -43.49
N THR A 969 -32.36 -18.28 -44.11
CA THR A 969 -31.09 -17.89 -43.52
C THR A 969 -31.22 -16.45 -43.03
N LEU A 970 -30.96 -16.25 -41.74
CA LEU A 970 -30.81 -14.94 -41.13
C LEU A 970 -29.33 -14.56 -41.18
N SER A 971 -29.01 -13.40 -41.74
CA SER A 971 -27.64 -12.90 -41.81
C SER A 971 -27.56 -11.55 -41.12
N ALA A 972 -26.85 -11.51 -39.99
CA ALA A 972 -26.53 -10.29 -39.27
C ALA A 972 -25.13 -9.83 -39.64
N THR A 973 -25.02 -8.68 -40.32
CA THR A 973 -23.74 -8.04 -40.61
C THR A 973 -23.40 -7.09 -39.48
N VAL A 974 -22.29 -7.35 -38.80
CA VAL A 974 -21.73 -6.51 -37.74
C VAL A 974 -20.61 -5.68 -38.34
N GLY A 975 -20.66 -4.36 -38.17
CA GLY A 975 -19.61 -3.44 -38.60
C GLY A 975 -19.25 -2.48 -37.47
N GLY A 976 -18.04 -1.91 -37.50
CA GLY A 976 -17.51 -1.10 -36.41
C GLY A 976 -16.10 -1.54 -36.05
N GLY A 977 -15.77 -1.56 -34.75
CA GLY A 977 -14.49 -2.04 -34.20
C GLY A 977 -14.23 -3.55 -34.43
N ASP A 978 -13.62 -4.23 -33.46
CA ASP A 978 -13.44 -5.68 -33.55
C ASP A 978 -14.80 -6.40 -33.51
N THR A 979 -15.12 -7.09 -34.60
CA THR A 979 -16.42 -7.77 -34.78
C THR A 979 -16.39 -9.22 -34.32
N THR A 980 -15.26 -9.69 -33.77
CA THR A 980 -15.13 -11.03 -33.22
C THR A 980 -16.07 -11.21 -32.02
N GLY A 981 -17.08 -12.07 -32.15
CA GLY A 981 -18.05 -12.34 -31.09
C GLY A 981 -19.29 -13.06 -31.62
N SER A 982 -20.36 -13.08 -30.83
CA SER A 982 -21.59 -13.79 -31.15
C SER A 982 -22.78 -12.86 -31.34
N VAL A 983 -23.65 -13.19 -32.29
CA VAL A 983 -24.96 -12.57 -32.50
C VAL A 983 -26.08 -13.54 -32.10
N GLU A 984 -27.05 -13.07 -31.32
CA GLU A 984 -28.28 -13.79 -31.03
C GLU A 984 -29.45 -13.25 -31.87
N PHE A 985 -30.26 -14.14 -32.42
CA PHE A 985 -31.42 -13.80 -33.25
C PHE A 985 -32.72 -14.06 -32.50
N PHE A 986 -33.70 -13.16 -32.61
CA PHE A 986 -34.98 -13.22 -31.93
C PHE A 986 -36.15 -13.05 -32.89
N ASP A 987 -37.28 -13.70 -32.60
CA ASP A 987 -38.62 -13.39 -33.16
C ASP A 987 -39.51 -12.89 -32.02
N GLY A 988 -39.71 -11.58 -31.92
CA GLY A 988 -40.20 -10.94 -30.70
C GLY A 988 -39.25 -11.19 -29.53
N ASP A 989 -39.76 -11.70 -28.40
CA ASP A 989 -38.94 -12.04 -27.22
C ASP A 989 -38.34 -13.47 -27.29
N ARG A 990 -38.64 -14.23 -28.34
CA ARG A 990 -38.21 -15.63 -28.45
C ARG A 990 -36.87 -15.72 -29.18
N SER A 991 -35.84 -16.18 -28.48
CA SER A 991 -34.57 -16.55 -29.11
C SER A 991 -34.75 -17.67 -30.14
N LEU A 992 -34.18 -17.47 -31.31
CA LEU A 992 -34.11 -18.41 -32.42
C LEU A 992 -32.76 -19.16 -32.44
N GLY A 993 -31.73 -18.60 -31.81
CA GLY A 993 -30.39 -19.17 -31.70
C GLY A 993 -29.28 -18.12 -31.80
N THR A 994 -28.05 -18.55 -31.54
CA THR A 994 -26.83 -17.74 -31.60
C THR A 994 -25.92 -18.20 -32.74
N ALA A 995 -25.19 -17.27 -33.35
CA ALA A 995 -24.14 -17.57 -34.33
C ALA A 995 -22.91 -16.70 -34.10
N GLU A 996 -21.72 -17.27 -34.32
CA GLU A 996 -20.46 -16.53 -34.30
C GLU A 996 -20.33 -15.63 -35.53
N VAL A 997 -19.72 -14.47 -35.35
CA VAL A 997 -19.40 -13.55 -36.44
C VAL A 997 -18.13 -14.05 -37.12
N VAL A 998 -18.23 -14.36 -38.41
CA VAL A 998 -17.11 -14.73 -39.27
C VAL A 998 -17.07 -13.73 -40.43
N ASP A 999 -15.91 -13.08 -40.63
CA ASP A 999 -15.74 -12.03 -41.64
C ASP A 999 -16.79 -10.91 -41.58
N GLY A 1000 -17.18 -10.51 -40.35
CA GLY A 1000 -18.17 -9.46 -40.10
C GLY A 1000 -19.64 -9.89 -40.27
N VAL A 1001 -19.92 -11.18 -40.49
CA VAL A 1001 -21.29 -11.69 -40.64
C VAL A 1001 -21.54 -12.90 -39.74
N ALA A 1002 -22.62 -12.87 -38.97
CA ALA A 1002 -23.17 -14.03 -38.28
C ALA A 1002 -24.37 -14.56 -39.05
N THR A 1003 -24.41 -15.87 -39.32
CA THR A 1003 -25.49 -16.51 -40.07
C THR A 1003 -26.17 -17.61 -39.27
N LEU A 1004 -27.50 -17.60 -39.27
CA LEU A 1004 -28.33 -18.61 -38.60
C LEU A 1004 -29.40 -19.15 -39.56
N ASP A 1005 -29.35 -20.44 -39.84
CA ASP A 1005 -30.39 -21.14 -40.58
C ASP A 1005 -31.54 -21.52 -39.64
N VAL A 1006 -32.75 -21.08 -39.96
CA VAL A 1006 -33.96 -21.44 -39.23
C VAL A 1006 -34.92 -22.21 -40.13
N PRO A 1007 -35.61 -23.25 -39.61
CA PRO A 1007 -36.43 -24.17 -40.40
C PRO A 1007 -37.73 -23.57 -40.98
N GLY A 1008 -37.93 -22.27 -40.85
CA GLY A 1008 -39.07 -21.52 -41.41
C GLY A 1008 -40.14 -21.13 -40.40
N PHE A 1009 -40.93 -20.13 -40.76
CA PHE A 1009 -41.92 -19.51 -39.88
C PHE A 1009 -43.34 -19.97 -40.16
N LYS A 1010 -44.22 -19.89 -39.16
CA LYS A 1010 -45.65 -20.24 -39.28
C LYS A 1010 -46.45 -19.06 -39.82
N ALA A 1011 -47.73 -19.28 -40.11
CA ALA A 1011 -48.63 -18.17 -40.44
C ALA A 1011 -48.76 -17.22 -39.22
N GLY A 1012 -48.60 -15.92 -39.44
CA GLY A 1012 -48.54 -14.91 -38.38
C GLY A 1012 -47.68 -13.71 -38.74
N LYS A 1013 -47.66 -12.71 -37.85
CA LYS A 1013 -46.71 -11.59 -37.91
C LYS A 1013 -45.41 -12.03 -37.23
N HIS A 1014 -44.28 -11.82 -37.90
CA HIS A 1014 -42.94 -12.08 -37.37
C HIS A 1014 -42.13 -10.78 -37.34
N GLU A 1015 -41.31 -10.62 -36.30
CA GLU A 1015 -40.49 -9.45 -36.06
C GLU A 1015 -39.10 -9.89 -35.63
N ILE A 1016 -38.19 -9.96 -36.59
CA ILE A 1016 -36.88 -10.55 -36.40
C ILE A 1016 -35.86 -9.47 -36.06
N VAL A 1017 -35.11 -9.68 -34.98
CA VAL A 1017 -34.03 -8.79 -34.52
C VAL A 1017 -32.77 -9.62 -34.27
N ALA A 1018 -31.61 -9.02 -34.52
CA ALA A 1018 -30.31 -9.62 -34.21
C ALA A 1018 -29.53 -8.72 -33.26
N THR A 1019 -28.94 -9.30 -32.22
CA THR A 1019 -28.19 -8.59 -31.18
C THR A 1019 -26.77 -9.14 -31.08
N PHE A 1020 -25.78 -8.31 -31.39
CA PHE A 1020 -24.36 -8.57 -31.14
C PHE A 1020 -24.01 -8.32 -29.68
N ALA A 1021 -23.36 -9.30 -29.04
CA ALA A 1021 -22.95 -9.19 -27.64
C ALA A 1021 -21.75 -8.24 -27.46
N GLU A 1022 -21.71 -7.54 -26.33
CA GLU A 1022 -20.52 -6.76 -25.93
C GLU A 1022 -19.32 -7.69 -25.72
N THR A 1023 -18.15 -7.25 -26.18
CA THR A 1023 -16.86 -7.93 -26.00
C THR A 1023 -15.96 -7.12 -25.06
N GLY A 1024 -14.77 -7.62 -24.76
CA GLY A 1024 -13.78 -6.87 -23.97
C GLY A 1024 -13.30 -5.56 -24.62
N VAL A 1025 -13.58 -5.32 -25.90
CA VAL A 1025 -13.08 -4.16 -26.66
C VAL A 1025 -14.12 -3.48 -27.55
N THR A 1026 -15.34 -4.01 -27.66
CA THR A 1026 -16.38 -3.49 -28.55
C THR A 1026 -17.76 -3.57 -27.89
N ALA A 1027 -18.50 -2.47 -27.94
CA ALA A 1027 -19.84 -2.37 -27.36
C ALA A 1027 -20.85 -3.24 -28.13
N GLY A 1028 -21.82 -3.82 -27.42
CA GLY A 1028 -22.91 -4.57 -28.06
C GLY A 1028 -23.81 -3.67 -28.92
N SER A 1029 -24.45 -4.25 -29.94
CA SER A 1029 -25.41 -3.52 -30.80
C SER A 1029 -26.59 -4.39 -31.21
N THR A 1030 -27.70 -3.76 -31.57
CA THR A 1030 -28.93 -4.45 -31.98
C THR A 1030 -29.38 -3.93 -33.34
N SER A 1031 -29.84 -4.84 -34.20
CA SER A 1031 -30.32 -4.49 -35.53
C SER A 1031 -31.68 -3.81 -35.51
N GLY A 1032 -32.02 -3.11 -36.61
CA GLY A 1032 -33.42 -2.82 -36.92
C GLY A 1032 -34.21 -4.12 -37.10
N ALA A 1033 -35.51 -4.08 -36.81
CA ALA A 1033 -36.37 -5.25 -36.93
C ALA A 1033 -36.77 -5.52 -38.39
N VAL A 1034 -36.58 -6.75 -38.86
CA VAL A 1034 -37.11 -7.23 -40.14
C VAL A 1034 -38.49 -7.81 -39.88
N THR A 1035 -39.53 -7.17 -40.42
CA THR A 1035 -40.93 -7.59 -40.20
C THR A 1035 -41.55 -8.15 -41.47
N PHE A 1036 -42.26 -9.27 -41.33
CA PHE A 1036 -43.06 -9.85 -42.41
C PHE A 1036 -44.29 -10.56 -41.84
N THR A 1037 -45.28 -10.78 -42.68
CA THR A 1037 -46.51 -11.50 -42.30
C THR A 1037 -46.76 -12.64 -43.26
N LEU A 1038 -46.89 -13.85 -42.72
CA LEU A 1038 -47.20 -15.04 -43.51
C LEU A 1038 -48.70 -15.34 -43.41
N VAL A 1039 -49.39 -15.30 -44.55
CA VAL A 1039 -50.84 -15.54 -44.64
C VAL A 1039 -51.13 -16.88 -45.31
N LYS A 1040 -52.15 -17.60 -44.83
CA LYS A 1040 -52.61 -18.85 -45.45
C LYS A 1040 -53.32 -18.57 -46.78
N GLY A 1041 -53.21 -19.48 -47.75
CA GLY A 1041 -53.90 -19.41 -49.03
C GLY A 1041 -55.42 -19.58 -48.88
N LYS A 1042 -56.21 -18.83 -49.67
CA LYS A 1042 -57.68 -18.88 -49.64
C LYS A 1042 -58.23 -19.85 -50.68
N PRO A 1043 -58.88 -20.97 -50.30
CA PRO A 1043 -59.43 -21.91 -51.27
C PRO A 1043 -60.79 -21.45 -51.81
N THR A 1044 -61.17 -21.97 -52.97
CA THR A 1044 -62.52 -21.86 -53.55
C THR A 1044 -63.23 -23.21 -53.45
N LEU A 1045 -64.50 -23.25 -53.04
CA LEU A 1045 -65.29 -24.48 -52.94
C LEU A 1045 -66.47 -24.40 -53.91
N VAL A 1046 -66.71 -25.46 -54.69
CA VAL A 1046 -67.89 -25.60 -55.55
C VAL A 1046 -68.54 -26.95 -55.29
N MET A 1047 -69.87 -26.99 -55.15
CA MET A 1047 -70.64 -28.22 -54.94
C MET A 1047 -71.67 -28.43 -56.05
N SER A 1048 -71.82 -29.68 -56.52
CA SER A 1048 -72.82 -30.10 -57.50
C SER A 1048 -73.56 -31.37 -57.08
N LEU A 1049 -74.78 -31.54 -57.60
CA LEU A 1049 -75.60 -32.75 -57.42
C LEU A 1049 -75.83 -33.39 -58.79
N SER A 1050 -75.79 -34.73 -58.85
CA SER A 1050 -76.08 -35.46 -60.10
C SER A 1050 -77.53 -35.29 -60.58
N SER A 1051 -78.48 -34.98 -59.68
CA SER A 1051 -79.82 -34.51 -60.04
C SER A 1051 -80.51 -33.85 -58.83
N ALA A 1052 -81.26 -32.76 -59.06
CA ALA A 1052 -82.03 -32.07 -58.01
C ALA A 1052 -83.30 -32.83 -57.58
N THR A 1053 -83.78 -33.77 -58.39
CA THR A 1053 -84.94 -34.62 -58.07
C THR A 1053 -84.66 -36.07 -58.43
N THR A 1054 -84.93 -36.99 -57.50
CA THR A 1054 -84.86 -38.44 -57.75
C THR A 1054 -86.19 -39.12 -57.37
N VAL A 1055 -86.34 -40.38 -57.75
CA VAL A 1055 -87.51 -41.21 -57.44
C VAL A 1055 -87.09 -42.28 -56.44
N PHE A 1056 -87.97 -42.62 -55.50
CA PHE A 1056 -87.71 -43.68 -54.52
C PHE A 1056 -87.25 -44.98 -55.22
N GLY A 1057 -86.06 -45.46 -54.84
CA GLY A 1057 -85.37 -46.59 -55.47
C GLY A 1057 -84.21 -46.21 -56.41
N LYS A 1058 -83.86 -44.93 -56.58
CA LYS A 1058 -82.71 -44.46 -57.39
C LYS A 1058 -81.77 -43.54 -56.57
N ALA A 1059 -80.48 -43.85 -56.54
CA ALA A 1059 -79.46 -43.06 -55.84
C ALA A 1059 -79.16 -41.73 -56.57
N ALA A 1060 -78.69 -40.74 -55.81
CA ALA A 1060 -78.13 -39.47 -56.29
C ALA A 1060 -76.72 -39.29 -55.73
N THR A 1061 -75.87 -38.46 -56.35
CA THR A 1061 -74.46 -38.27 -55.96
C THR A 1061 -74.21 -36.80 -55.72
N LEU A 1062 -73.52 -36.47 -54.62
CA LEU A 1062 -72.93 -35.16 -54.36
C LEU A 1062 -71.47 -35.17 -54.78
N SER A 1063 -71.02 -34.09 -55.42
CA SER A 1063 -69.61 -33.86 -55.71
C SER A 1063 -69.23 -32.46 -55.28
N ALA A 1064 -68.02 -32.30 -54.75
CA ALA A 1064 -67.41 -31.01 -54.42
C ALA A 1064 -66.03 -30.92 -55.07
N VAL A 1065 -65.66 -29.73 -55.54
CA VAL A 1065 -64.33 -29.42 -56.07
C VAL A 1065 -63.78 -28.25 -55.27
N VAL A 1066 -62.56 -28.38 -54.76
CA VAL A 1066 -61.87 -27.33 -54.01
C VAL A 1066 -60.69 -26.82 -54.85
N GLY A 1067 -60.82 -25.61 -55.40
CA GLY A 1067 -59.77 -24.94 -56.15
C GLY A 1067 -58.77 -24.26 -55.22
N GLY A 1068 -57.47 -24.46 -55.46
CA GLY A 1068 -56.40 -23.88 -54.65
C GLY A 1068 -56.13 -24.61 -53.32
N ALA A 1069 -56.66 -25.82 -53.14
CA ALA A 1069 -56.32 -26.68 -52.01
C ALA A 1069 -55.00 -27.43 -52.25
N ASP A 1070 -54.22 -27.56 -51.19
CA ASP A 1070 -52.96 -28.30 -51.08
C ASP A 1070 -53.15 -29.73 -50.51
N GLY A 1071 -54.39 -30.17 -50.36
CA GLY A 1071 -54.76 -31.45 -49.76
C GLY A 1071 -56.05 -31.33 -48.94
N GLY A 1072 -56.17 -32.09 -47.85
CA GLY A 1072 -57.26 -31.93 -46.88
C GLY A 1072 -58.55 -32.72 -47.16
N ASN A 1073 -59.59 -32.40 -46.42
CA ASN A 1073 -60.86 -33.13 -46.43
C ASN A 1073 -62.04 -32.20 -46.76
N VAL A 1074 -63.01 -32.72 -47.52
CA VAL A 1074 -64.34 -32.13 -47.66
C VAL A 1074 -65.33 -32.88 -46.79
N THR A 1075 -66.05 -32.13 -45.95
CA THR A 1075 -67.11 -32.65 -45.10
C THR A 1075 -68.46 -32.51 -45.82
N PHE A 1076 -69.07 -33.63 -46.24
CA PHE A 1076 -70.41 -33.68 -46.82
C PHE A 1076 -71.49 -33.93 -45.76
N ARG A 1077 -72.66 -33.31 -45.93
CA ARG A 1077 -73.84 -33.53 -45.08
C ARG A 1077 -75.09 -33.77 -45.92
N TYR A 1078 -75.95 -34.71 -45.53
CA TYR A 1078 -77.30 -34.87 -46.08
C TYR A 1078 -78.30 -35.15 -44.94
N GLY A 1079 -79.27 -34.25 -44.75
CA GLY A 1079 -80.11 -34.27 -43.55
C GLY A 1079 -79.27 -34.12 -42.28
N THR A 1080 -79.32 -35.12 -41.40
CA THR A 1080 -78.52 -35.21 -40.16
C THR A 1080 -77.22 -36.01 -40.31
N VAL A 1081 -76.97 -36.63 -41.47
CA VAL A 1081 -75.80 -37.49 -41.68
C VAL A 1081 -74.64 -36.68 -42.23
N THR A 1082 -73.49 -36.73 -41.55
CA THR A 1082 -72.23 -36.10 -41.99
C THR A 1082 -71.19 -37.17 -42.36
N LYS A 1083 -70.43 -36.94 -43.43
CA LYS A 1083 -69.35 -37.82 -43.92
C LYS A 1083 -68.18 -36.99 -44.43
N LYS A 1084 -66.99 -37.24 -43.90
CA LYS A 1084 -65.73 -36.66 -44.42
C LYS A 1084 -65.21 -37.50 -45.56
N VAL A 1085 -64.73 -36.84 -46.60
CA VAL A 1085 -64.13 -37.45 -47.79
C VAL A 1085 -62.83 -36.70 -48.06
N ALA A 1086 -61.72 -37.45 -48.16
CA ALA A 1086 -60.44 -36.88 -48.55
C ALA A 1086 -60.52 -36.34 -49.99
N LEU A 1087 -59.87 -35.20 -50.22
CA LEU A 1087 -59.72 -34.67 -51.57
C LEU A 1087 -58.82 -35.59 -52.39
N ALA A 1088 -59.26 -35.92 -53.59
CA ALA A 1088 -58.40 -36.52 -54.59
C ALA A 1088 -57.37 -35.50 -55.08
N LYS A 1089 -56.29 -35.97 -55.73
CA LYS A 1089 -55.20 -35.11 -56.24
C LYS A 1089 -55.67 -34.05 -57.25
N ASP A 1090 -56.84 -34.24 -57.87
CA ASP A 1090 -57.47 -33.30 -58.78
C ASP A 1090 -58.35 -32.25 -58.08
N GLY A 1091 -58.36 -32.23 -56.74
CA GLY A 1091 -59.17 -31.32 -55.94
C GLY A 1091 -60.65 -31.72 -55.85
N SER A 1092 -61.02 -32.94 -56.24
CA SER A 1092 -62.42 -33.41 -56.18
C SER A 1092 -62.71 -34.34 -54.99
N ALA A 1093 -63.95 -34.32 -54.50
CA ALA A 1093 -64.49 -35.26 -53.53
C ALA A 1093 -65.94 -35.61 -53.90
N SER A 1094 -66.38 -36.86 -53.76
CA SER A 1094 -67.76 -37.25 -54.07
C SER A 1094 -68.38 -38.25 -53.08
N LEU A 1095 -69.70 -38.14 -52.89
CA LEU A 1095 -70.49 -38.96 -51.98
C LEU A 1095 -71.78 -39.44 -52.68
N THR A 1096 -71.96 -40.75 -52.79
CA THR A 1096 -73.22 -41.34 -53.30
C THR A 1096 -74.23 -41.52 -52.17
N LEU A 1097 -75.45 -40.97 -52.36
CA LEU A 1097 -76.56 -41.05 -51.42
C LEU A 1097 -77.33 -42.37 -51.54
N PRO A 1098 -77.90 -42.91 -50.44
CA PRO A 1098 -78.65 -44.17 -50.47
C PRO A 1098 -79.90 -44.13 -51.40
N ALA A 1099 -80.06 -45.16 -52.24
CA ALA A 1099 -81.23 -45.29 -53.14
C ALA A 1099 -82.58 -45.50 -52.42
N THR A 1100 -82.54 -45.81 -51.12
CA THR A 1100 -83.70 -46.01 -50.24
C THR A 1100 -84.09 -44.74 -49.46
N LEU A 1101 -83.51 -43.57 -49.79
CA LEU A 1101 -83.95 -42.30 -49.22
C LEU A 1101 -85.46 -42.17 -49.41
N LYS A 1102 -86.21 -41.99 -48.31
CA LYS A 1102 -87.67 -41.91 -48.36
C LYS A 1102 -88.09 -40.68 -49.19
N PRO A 1103 -89.24 -40.73 -49.89
CA PRO A 1103 -89.80 -39.54 -50.53
C PRO A 1103 -89.87 -38.35 -49.56
N GLY A 1104 -89.30 -37.21 -49.95
CA GLY A 1104 -89.09 -36.05 -49.08
C GLY A 1104 -88.06 -35.06 -49.63
N ARG A 1105 -87.88 -33.92 -48.96
CA ARG A 1105 -86.86 -32.90 -49.29
C ARG A 1105 -85.69 -32.97 -48.31
N TYR A 1106 -84.46 -32.96 -48.82
CA TYR A 1106 -83.23 -33.08 -48.03
C TYR A 1106 -82.27 -31.92 -48.34
N THR A 1107 -81.85 -31.17 -47.33
CA THR A 1107 -80.71 -30.25 -47.43
C THR A 1107 -79.43 -31.06 -47.50
N VAL A 1108 -78.61 -30.81 -48.51
CA VAL A 1108 -77.30 -31.42 -48.67
C VAL A 1108 -76.22 -30.34 -48.73
N ALA A 1109 -75.06 -30.56 -48.11
CA ALA A 1109 -74.01 -29.54 -47.99
C ALA A 1109 -72.60 -30.13 -48.10
N ALA A 1110 -71.61 -29.28 -48.39
CA ALA A 1110 -70.18 -29.58 -48.39
C ALA A 1110 -69.39 -28.39 -47.79
N SER A 1111 -68.36 -28.65 -46.99
CA SER A 1111 -67.40 -27.66 -46.49
C SER A 1111 -65.97 -28.19 -46.57
N TYR A 1112 -64.98 -27.34 -46.80
CA TYR A 1112 -63.56 -27.72 -46.82
C TYR A 1112 -62.91 -27.41 -45.48
N ASP A 1113 -62.21 -28.38 -44.90
CA ASP A 1113 -61.73 -28.31 -43.51
C ASP A 1113 -60.43 -27.45 -43.35
N GLY A 1114 -59.71 -27.13 -44.43
CA GLY A 1114 -58.43 -26.37 -44.41
C GLY A 1114 -57.18 -27.22 -44.11
N THR A 1115 -56.00 -26.61 -44.23
CA THR A 1115 -54.67 -27.17 -43.86
C THR A 1115 -53.80 -26.14 -43.10
N ASP A 1116 -52.52 -26.47 -42.88
CA ASP A 1116 -51.53 -25.52 -42.36
C ASP A 1116 -51.18 -24.41 -43.35
N LEU A 1117 -51.36 -24.65 -44.66
CA LEU A 1117 -51.05 -23.69 -45.73
C LEU A 1117 -52.31 -23.06 -46.34
N THR A 1118 -53.48 -23.69 -46.24
CA THR A 1118 -54.74 -23.18 -46.79
C THR A 1118 -55.83 -23.01 -45.73
N GLU A 1119 -56.59 -21.93 -45.80
CA GLU A 1119 -57.71 -21.67 -44.88
C GLU A 1119 -58.85 -22.68 -45.09
N GLY A 1120 -59.74 -22.84 -44.09
CA GLY A 1120 -60.96 -23.61 -44.26
C GLY A 1120 -61.98 -22.90 -45.17
N GLY A 1121 -62.71 -23.66 -45.99
CA GLY A 1121 -63.72 -23.12 -46.92
C GLY A 1121 -65.12 -23.05 -46.32
N VAL A 1122 -65.82 -21.93 -46.52
CA VAL A 1122 -67.21 -21.71 -46.06
C VAL A 1122 -68.15 -22.74 -46.70
N GLY A 1123 -69.01 -23.38 -45.90
CA GLY A 1123 -69.87 -24.46 -46.36
C GLY A 1123 -70.95 -24.04 -47.37
N ILE A 1124 -71.14 -24.83 -48.44
CA ILE A 1124 -72.13 -24.62 -49.50
C ILE A 1124 -73.24 -25.67 -49.36
N SER A 1125 -74.51 -25.29 -49.57
CA SER A 1125 -75.65 -26.22 -49.47
C SER A 1125 -76.63 -26.12 -50.64
N SER A 1126 -77.36 -27.21 -50.91
CA SER A 1126 -78.37 -27.33 -51.96
C SER A 1126 -79.49 -28.30 -51.54
N MET A 1127 -80.54 -28.45 -52.37
CA MET A 1127 -81.76 -29.18 -52.04
C MET A 1127 -82.02 -30.37 -52.97
N LEU A 1128 -82.24 -31.56 -52.38
CA LEU A 1128 -82.61 -32.79 -53.09
C LEU A 1128 -84.06 -33.19 -52.79
N THR A 1129 -84.88 -33.39 -53.82
CA THR A 1129 -86.27 -33.90 -53.67
C THR A 1129 -86.38 -35.37 -54.11
N VAL A 1130 -87.05 -36.21 -53.30
CA VAL A 1130 -87.32 -37.62 -53.62
C VAL A 1130 -88.83 -37.86 -53.77
N THR A 1131 -89.27 -38.49 -54.86
CA THR A 1131 -90.70 -38.68 -55.21
C THR A 1131 -91.18 -40.15 -55.13
N LYS A 1132 -92.50 -40.40 -55.06
CA LYS A 1132 -93.13 -41.74 -54.97
C LYS A 1132 -93.15 -42.49 -56.32
N LYS A 1133 -93.19 -43.85 -56.29
CA LYS A 1133 -93.19 -44.72 -57.50
C LYS A 1133 -94.61 -45.18 -57.92
N ALA A 1134 -94.93 -45.29 -59.21
CA ALA A 1134 -96.28 -45.68 -59.70
C ALA A 1134 -96.62 -47.19 -59.58
N THR A 1135 -97.92 -47.57 -59.58
CA THR A 1135 -98.42 -48.98 -59.52
C THR A 1135 -99.49 -49.34 -60.57
N THR A 1136 -99.80 -50.63 -60.76
CA THR A 1136 -100.82 -51.14 -61.71
C THR A 1136 -101.68 -52.27 -61.13
N THR A 1137 -103.01 -52.30 -61.36
CA THR A 1137 -103.95 -53.33 -60.82
C THR A 1137 -104.67 -54.15 -61.92
N SER A 1138 -104.85 -55.47 -61.74
CA SER A 1138 -105.58 -56.38 -62.66
C SER A 1138 -106.72 -57.18 -61.99
N LEU A 1139 -107.76 -57.58 -62.74
CA LEU A 1139 -108.98 -58.25 -62.24
C LEU A 1139 -109.43 -59.46 -63.09
N SER A 1140 -109.83 -60.57 -62.44
CA SER A 1140 -110.46 -61.75 -63.06
C SER A 1140 -111.70 -62.21 -62.28
N ALA A 1141 -112.83 -62.44 -62.93
CA ALA A 1141 -114.08 -62.95 -62.32
C ALA A 1141 -114.82 -63.92 -63.26
N GLN A 1142 -115.73 -64.76 -62.72
CA GLN A 1142 -116.53 -65.72 -63.50
C GLN A 1142 -117.36 -65.02 -64.58
N SER A 1143 -117.51 -65.63 -65.76
CA SER A 1143 -118.19 -65.05 -66.93
C SER A 1143 -119.72 -65.22 -66.91
N SER A 1144 -120.25 -66.29 -66.29
CA SER A 1144 -121.70 -66.42 -66.03
C SER A 1144 -122.01 -67.11 -64.70
N VAL A 1145 -123.11 -66.72 -64.05
CA VAL A 1145 -123.58 -67.26 -62.75
C VAL A 1145 -125.11 -67.37 -62.75
N LYS A 1146 -125.68 -68.43 -62.16
CA LYS A 1146 -127.14 -68.55 -62.00
C LYS A 1146 -127.68 -67.45 -61.08
N ALA A 1147 -128.81 -66.85 -61.43
CA ALA A 1147 -129.44 -65.81 -60.62
C ALA A 1147 -129.63 -66.26 -59.16
N GLY A 1148 -129.30 -65.38 -58.21
CA GLY A 1148 -129.33 -65.66 -56.77
C GLY A 1148 -128.14 -66.46 -56.20
N LYS A 1149 -127.15 -66.88 -57.01
CA LYS A 1149 -125.93 -67.59 -56.55
C LYS A 1149 -124.72 -66.66 -56.42
N THR A 1150 -123.61 -67.14 -55.88
CA THR A 1150 -122.40 -66.35 -55.58
C THR A 1150 -121.49 -66.21 -56.80
N LEU A 1151 -121.07 -64.97 -57.12
CA LEU A 1151 -120.00 -64.65 -58.07
C LEU A 1151 -118.65 -64.59 -57.35
N ARG A 1152 -117.63 -65.25 -57.88
CA ARG A 1152 -116.25 -65.25 -57.38
C ARG A 1152 -115.29 -64.54 -58.36
N GLY A 1153 -114.30 -63.82 -57.83
CA GLY A 1153 -113.22 -63.19 -58.59
C GLY A 1153 -111.91 -63.01 -57.81
N LYS A 1154 -110.83 -62.60 -58.49
CA LYS A 1154 -109.46 -62.38 -58.01
C LYS A 1154 -108.88 -61.08 -58.60
N PHE A 1155 -107.98 -60.40 -57.88
CA PHE A 1155 -107.23 -59.23 -58.39
C PHE A 1155 -105.75 -59.26 -57.96
N ALA A 1156 -104.89 -58.50 -58.67
CA ALA A 1156 -103.46 -58.34 -58.36
C ALA A 1156 -102.96 -56.90 -58.56
N VAL A 1157 -102.13 -56.36 -57.65
CA VAL A 1157 -101.43 -55.06 -57.73
C VAL A 1157 -99.93 -55.29 -57.97
N ARG A 1158 -99.33 -54.61 -58.96
CA ARG A 1158 -97.91 -54.72 -59.36
C ARG A 1158 -97.20 -53.35 -59.29
N GLY A 1159 -95.86 -53.34 -59.17
CA GLY A 1159 -95.03 -52.13 -59.19
C GLY A 1159 -93.98 -51.95 -58.07
N GLY A 1160 -93.74 -52.97 -57.23
CA GLY A 1160 -92.80 -52.87 -56.10
C GLY A 1160 -91.32 -52.76 -56.49
N VAL A 1161 -90.53 -52.07 -55.66
CA VAL A 1161 -89.05 -52.12 -55.63
C VAL A 1161 -88.62 -53.33 -54.80
N ALA A 1162 -87.48 -53.95 -55.14
CA ALA A 1162 -86.98 -55.13 -54.45
C ALA A 1162 -87.04 -54.98 -52.91
N LYS A 1163 -87.63 -55.97 -52.23
CA LYS A 1163 -87.85 -56.05 -50.77
C LYS A 1163 -88.87 -55.05 -50.16
N VAL A 1164 -89.52 -54.19 -50.95
CA VAL A 1164 -90.60 -53.29 -50.47
C VAL A 1164 -91.81 -53.40 -51.41
N ALA A 1165 -92.79 -54.26 -51.12
CA ALA A 1165 -93.98 -54.46 -51.97
C ALA A 1165 -95.05 -53.34 -51.78
N PRO A 1166 -95.92 -53.07 -52.77
CA PRO A 1166 -97.06 -52.16 -52.60
C PRO A 1166 -98.08 -52.73 -51.59
N THR A 1167 -98.47 -51.94 -50.60
CA THR A 1167 -99.35 -52.37 -49.49
C THR A 1167 -100.64 -51.54 -49.41
N GLY A 1168 -101.73 -52.09 -48.84
CA GLY A 1168 -102.96 -51.30 -48.59
C GLY A 1168 -104.23 -52.07 -48.88
N THR A 1169 -105.26 -51.38 -49.39
CA THR A 1169 -106.58 -51.97 -49.65
C THR A 1169 -107.04 -51.79 -51.09
N VAL A 1170 -107.75 -52.78 -51.60
CA VAL A 1170 -108.46 -52.75 -52.88
C VAL A 1170 -109.97 -52.82 -52.65
N LYS A 1171 -110.72 -51.87 -53.22
CA LYS A 1171 -112.18 -51.78 -53.12
C LYS A 1171 -112.85 -52.44 -54.33
N VAL A 1172 -113.74 -53.40 -54.11
CA VAL A 1172 -114.50 -54.17 -55.11
C VAL A 1172 -115.94 -53.65 -55.22
N TYR A 1173 -116.35 -53.21 -56.40
CA TYR A 1173 -117.67 -52.64 -56.68
C TYR A 1173 -118.45 -53.51 -57.67
N VAL A 1174 -119.79 -53.60 -57.54
CA VAL A 1174 -120.68 -54.33 -58.45
C VAL A 1174 -121.81 -53.44 -58.97
N LYS A 1175 -122.11 -53.53 -60.27
CA LYS A 1175 -123.11 -52.76 -61.01
C LYS A 1175 -124.18 -53.68 -61.61
N GLN A 1176 -125.46 -53.42 -61.36
CA GLN A 1176 -126.61 -54.08 -62.00
C GLN A 1176 -127.06 -53.29 -63.25
N ALA A 1177 -127.74 -53.93 -64.20
CA ALA A 1177 -128.01 -53.40 -65.55
C ALA A 1177 -128.50 -51.93 -65.62
N LYS A 1178 -129.43 -51.50 -64.75
CA LYS A 1178 -129.94 -50.11 -64.71
C LYS A 1178 -129.49 -49.30 -63.47
N GLY A 1179 -128.44 -49.72 -62.74
CA GLY A 1179 -127.93 -49.02 -61.53
C GLY A 1179 -126.43 -48.69 -61.60
N GLY A 1180 -125.90 -47.84 -60.70
CA GLY A 1180 -124.47 -47.50 -60.59
C GLY A 1180 -123.59 -48.59 -59.93
N TYR A 1181 -122.27 -48.42 -59.95
CA TYR A 1181 -121.34 -49.31 -59.22
C TYR A 1181 -121.50 -49.09 -57.72
N LYS A 1182 -122.04 -50.08 -57.00
CA LYS A 1182 -122.11 -50.07 -55.54
C LYS A 1182 -120.95 -50.88 -54.95
N LEU A 1183 -120.33 -50.39 -53.89
CA LEU A 1183 -119.26 -51.14 -53.22
C LEU A 1183 -119.85 -52.46 -52.72
N ALA A 1184 -119.28 -53.56 -53.19
CA ALA A 1184 -119.71 -54.89 -52.78
C ALA A 1184 -118.80 -55.44 -51.68
N ARG A 1185 -117.50 -55.11 -51.72
CA ARG A 1185 -116.52 -55.57 -50.73
C ARG A 1185 -115.26 -54.72 -50.76
N THR A 1186 -114.57 -54.59 -49.63
CA THR A 1186 -113.17 -54.12 -49.58
C THR A 1186 -112.27 -55.29 -49.20
N VAL A 1187 -111.12 -55.40 -49.84
CA VAL A 1187 -110.18 -56.51 -49.66
C VAL A 1187 -108.77 -55.94 -49.45
N ARG A 1188 -108.09 -56.38 -48.39
CA ARG A 1188 -106.71 -55.97 -48.11
C ARG A 1188 -105.75 -56.63 -49.11
N VAL A 1189 -104.78 -55.88 -49.64
CA VAL A 1189 -103.72 -56.41 -50.49
C VAL A 1189 -102.72 -57.13 -49.58
N THR A 1190 -102.56 -58.42 -49.79
CA THR A 1190 -101.55 -59.22 -49.06
C THR A 1190 -100.15 -58.88 -49.56
N SER A 1191 -99.11 -59.30 -48.83
CA SER A 1191 -97.69 -59.12 -49.23
C SER A 1191 -97.36 -59.67 -50.63
N THR A 1192 -98.22 -60.55 -51.18
CA THR A 1192 -98.08 -61.09 -52.54
C THR A 1192 -98.66 -60.18 -53.64
N GLY A 1193 -99.29 -59.06 -53.28
CA GLY A 1193 -100.00 -58.19 -54.20
C GLY A 1193 -101.30 -58.78 -54.74
N LYS A 1194 -101.72 -60.01 -54.36
CA LYS A 1194 -102.87 -60.73 -54.92
C LYS A 1194 -103.95 -61.01 -53.86
N ALA A 1195 -105.22 -61.02 -54.24
CA ALA A 1195 -106.33 -61.47 -53.38
C ALA A 1195 -107.58 -61.93 -54.17
N SER A 1196 -108.54 -62.57 -53.48
CA SER A 1196 -109.82 -63.05 -54.05
C SER A 1196 -111.04 -62.46 -53.32
N PHE A 1197 -112.18 -62.39 -54.01
CA PHE A 1197 -113.44 -61.88 -53.47
C PHE A 1197 -114.65 -62.69 -53.97
N THR A 1198 -115.75 -62.58 -53.24
CA THR A 1198 -117.04 -63.18 -53.60
C THR A 1198 -118.17 -62.17 -53.37
N VAL A 1199 -119.16 -62.12 -54.28
CA VAL A 1199 -120.34 -61.23 -54.19
C VAL A 1199 -121.60 -62.01 -54.56
N LYS A 1200 -122.69 -61.88 -53.79
CA LYS A 1200 -123.98 -62.51 -54.12
C LYS A 1200 -124.62 -61.84 -55.34
N THR A 1201 -125.13 -62.64 -56.29
CA THR A 1201 -125.81 -62.12 -57.48
C THR A 1201 -127.30 -61.89 -57.21
N PRO A 1202 -127.93 -60.89 -57.86
CA PRO A 1202 -129.36 -60.63 -57.72
C PRO A 1202 -130.23 -61.80 -58.20
N LYS A 1203 -131.42 -61.97 -57.58
CA LYS A 1203 -132.36 -63.07 -57.87
C LYS A 1203 -133.09 -62.93 -59.21
N LYS A 1204 -133.20 -61.72 -59.77
CA LYS A 1204 -133.78 -61.47 -61.11
C LYS A 1204 -132.69 -61.56 -62.18
N ARG A 1205 -132.95 -62.24 -63.30
CA ARG A 1205 -132.01 -62.34 -64.44
C ARG A 1205 -131.76 -60.95 -65.05
N GLN A 1206 -130.50 -60.48 -64.99
CA GLN A 1206 -130.03 -59.20 -65.56
C GLN A 1206 -128.50 -59.19 -65.77
N GLY A 1207 -127.96 -58.19 -66.49
CA GLY A 1207 -126.50 -58.01 -66.63
C GLY A 1207 -125.81 -57.50 -65.35
N LEU A 1208 -124.57 -57.94 -65.09
CA LEU A 1208 -123.78 -57.59 -63.91
C LEU A 1208 -122.33 -57.18 -64.30
N ARG A 1209 -121.74 -56.13 -63.68
CA ARG A 1209 -120.33 -55.70 -63.87
C ARG A 1209 -119.59 -55.55 -62.54
N VAL A 1210 -118.31 -55.91 -62.48
CA VAL A 1210 -117.45 -55.84 -61.26
C VAL A 1210 -116.21 -54.98 -61.50
N LYS A 1211 -115.83 -54.09 -60.58
CA LYS A 1211 -114.65 -53.20 -60.63
C LYS A 1211 -113.80 -53.32 -59.35
N VAL A 1212 -112.48 -53.26 -59.44
CA VAL A 1212 -111.54 -53.21 -58.30
C VAL A 1212 -110.62 -51.98 -58.38
N VAL A 1213 -110.37 -51.31 -57.24
CA VAL A 1213 -109.58 -50.06 -57.15
C VAL A 1213 -108.57 -50.13 -55.99
N TYR A 1214 -107.26 -49.98 -56.25
CA TYR A 1214 -106.17 -49.82 -55.28
C TYR A 1214 -105.81 -48.34 -55.05
N SER A 1215 -105.63 -47.93 -53.80
CA SER A 1215 -105.49 -46.52 -53.40
C SER A 1215 -104.06 -45.99 -53.22
N GLY A 1216 -103.00 -46.82 -53.32
CA GLY A 1216 -101.60 -46.41 -53.07
C GLY A 1216 -101.17 -46.42 -51.59
N ASP A 1217 -99.88 -46.15 -51.32
CA ASP A 1217 -99.25 -46.06 -49.97
C ASP A 1217 -98.17 -44.94 -49.84
N ALA A 1218 -97.35 -44.99 -48.78
CA ALA A 1218 -96.31 -44.00 -48.49
C ALA A 1218 -95.18 -43.95 -49.54
N ASN A 1219 -94.90 -45.06 -50.22
CA ASN A 1219 -93.84 -45.17 -51.22
C ASN A 1219 -94.39 -45.29 -52.66
N TYR A 1220 -95.66 -45.71 -52.80
CA TYR A 1220 -96.29 -46.10 -54.07
C TYR A 1220 -97.62 -45.38 -54.41
N GLY A 1221 -97.91 -45.14 -55.69
CA GLY A 1221 -99.17 -44.54 -56.20
C GLY A 1221 -100.38 -45.50 -56.39
N SER A 1222 -101.57 -44.98 -56.74
CA SER A 1222 -102.86 -45.71 -56.87
C SER A 1222 -103.14 -46.35 -58.27
N SER A 1223 -104.08 -47.32 -58.41
CA SER A 1223 -104.45 -47.99 -59.69
C SER A 1223 -105.83 -48.73 -59.71
N THR A 1224 -106.44 -49.09 -60.87
CA THR A 1224 -107.84 -49.61 -61.00
C THR A 1224 -108.08 -50.63 -62.15
N SER A 1225 -109.08 -51.57 -62.06
CA SER A 1225 -109.48 -52.55 -63.12
C SER A 1225 -110.98 -53.00 -63.07
N SER A 1226 -111.64 -53.46 -64.17
CA SER A 1226 -113.07 -53.89 -64.19
C SER A 1226 -113.44 -55.01 -65.22
N LYS A 1227 -114.54 -55.78 -64.99
CA LYS A 1227 -115.00 -56.93 -65.81
C LYS A 1227 -116.53 -57.15 -65.80
N SER A 1228 -117.13 -57.63 -66.90
CA SER A 1228 -118.59 -57.94 -67.05
C SER A 1228 -118.93 -59.42 -66.82
N VAL A 1229 -120.13 -59.71 -66.31
CA VAL A 1229 -120.64 -61.05 -65.93
C VAL A 1229 -122.12 -61.23 -66.33
N ARG A 1230 -122.48 -62.38 -66.94
CA ARG A 1230 -123.84 -62.70 -67.45
C ARG A 1230 -124.64 -63.55 -66.45
N LEU A 1231 -125.88 -63.18 -66.09
CA LEU A 1231 -126.74 -64.02 -65.22
C LEU A 1231 -127.64 -64.95 -66.05
N ARG A 1232 -127.59 -66.25 -65.76
CA ARG A 1232 -128.45 -67.30 -66.34
C ARG A 1232 -129.41 -67.86 -65.32
#